data_AF-A0A6I9YWD0-F1
#
_entry.id   AF-A0A6I9YWD0-F1
#
_cell.length_a   1.000
_cell.length_b   1.000
_cell.length_c   1.000
_cell.angle_alpha   90.00
_cell.angle_beta   90.00
_cell.angle_gamma   90.00
#
_symmetry.space_group_name_H-M   'P 1'
#
loop_
_entity.id
_entity.type
_entity.pdbx_description
1 polymer ?
#
loop_
_entity_poly.entity_id
_entity_poly.type
_entity_poly.pdbx_seq_one_letter_code
_entity_poly.pdbx_strand_id
1 'polypeptide(L)'
;MSSFSSARISSTPASLFVLNTRRTESHDIPNIINLMKYDTERLFGRINVIYLLEKTNLAVTVINDKNVSVAHAAFLDYPNWGIVDEANWETYMKQNYPETKCTPLNTLFMHLFVATDEYAVHSCHEILKTVFKTVPELHFIFLFIPFQEDLGIDLAVAFEPMMNPINSSLIMEYSLHVSHRHHYCPQLYTRCARVEDHDDLTPIFLRHNDTLRQTYGDYFLAELIEAQDENNLAVVCEDNGVAVGFMSICSEVNVQLLHDCFDLRLFHGLCKPHPDDILKPPCISVEITDENISLGSQREAIMDTQNIEIQRSSKIGSISSQASNASESAILSKESIQKEEILAQISLEHPLESDKSKDLKATETSTTTSFERQLFRPIYKGEVNAICIQLFCIDEQHETRSLDFLHFVFQLFPDKDFCIITVPHMVPEFHLIQSFVRIIPFINSTLDQELYVFHRSGLLKSFHVRAAKSTDVFAIKRLIQTLELNEAILDDLNNYLSARRDPDGTPVQAFVAEVLNQIVGISVIRNEMDIEYIRSHYNIEDFIYFSHYQQEEHGHLYHFSLNPIFHHYAKHFMKEILRLAHKSCLYYPIYSQPVEGKYQNPCAHSLTSALHYMVPVRPRRQIVYPLEMLGINAPSKQVSKDQLKYALYHFNRKLSLEPKISVNCRIVVVGASNVGISFLETLIFCPHLKFNNLTLVSAHGLPGKDVSNNLHKRFLINSYCFNEDDYALMSLGSWINVVAGKMIAINRSAKHVTVSKEKEVPYDHLILCTGQQYQVPCPSGADIKKLLTNREVSTNYKQRYTGVVPSNLFIISDDEDALAAINWLKEKAIESTGNIIIYGNTIDVYTTIESLLSLGISGYCIHLVHPPSNSNITSLNNSAIERAIKKAMSKFRVTEYHDSLLAQWNDGNHPDPITCASFTTSTKPFKLQCSVSMCCLC
;
A
#
# COMPACT_ATOMS: atom_id res chain seq x y z
N MET A 1 52.17 -45.04 11.56
CA MET A 1 53.45 -44.84 10.86
C MET A 1 53.12 -44.75 9.39
N SER A 2 53.32 -43.69 8.62
CA SER A 2 54.19 -42.50 8.60
C SER A 2 53.51 -41.53 7.63
N SER A 3 53.52 -40.21 7.69
CA SER A 3 54.16 -39.17 8.50
C SER A 3 53.53 -37.86 8.01
N PHE A 4 53.15 -36.99 8.93
CA PHE A 4 52.69 -35.63 8.68
C PHE A 4 53.69 -34.81 7.84
N SER A 5 53.20 -34.03 6.88
CA SER A 5 53.80 -32.73 6.55
C SER A 5 52.71 -31.67 6.39
N SER A 6 52.57 -30.85 7.43
CA SER A 6 51.87 -29.57 7.38
C SER A 6 52.67 -28.62 6.48
N ALA A 7 52.17 -28.32 5.29
CA ALA A 7 52.72 -27.25 4.48
C ALA A 7 52.40 -25.91 5.16
N ARG A 8 53.43 -25.29 5.75
CA ARG A 8 53.39 -23.91 6.26
C ARG A 8 53.10 -22.99 5.09
N ILE A 9 51.94 -22.36 5.11
CA ILE A 9 51.62 -21.18 4.29
C ILE A 9 52.62 -20.10 4.70
N SER A 10 53.49 -19.71 3.78
CA SER A 10 54.37 -18.55 3.94
C SER A 10 53.51 -17.30 4.01
N SER A 11 53.47 -16.68 5.18
CA SER A 11 52.83 -15.40 5.43
C SER A 11 53.56 -14.27 4.68
N THR A 12 53.09 -13.97 3.47
CA THR A 12 53.23 -12.61 2.90
C THR A 12 52.19 -11.73 3.59
N PRO A 13 52.52 -10.48 3.97
CA PRO A 13 51.55 -9.59 4.61
C PRO A 13 50.47 -9.28 3.57
N ALA A 14 49.21 -9.64 3.86
CA ALA A 14 48.08 -9.16 3.09
C ALA A 14 48.08 -7.63 3.18
N SER A 15 48.37 -6.95 2.07
CA SER A 15 47.83 -5.61 1.89
C SER A 15 46.31 -5.78 2.05
N LEU A 16 45.74 -5.24 3.14
CA LEU A 16 44.30 -5.20 3.33
C LEU A 16 43.72 -4.36 2.18
N PHE A 17 43.32 -5.02 1.10
CA PHE A 17 42.53 -4.42 0.05
C PHE A 17 41.15 -4.16 0.65
N VAL A 18 40.76 -2.90 0.76
CA VAL A 18 39.41 -2.57 1.21
C VAL A 18 38.50 -2.72 -0.01
N LEU A 19 37.75 -3.83 -0.02
CA LEU A 19 36.75 -4.14 -1.03
C LEU A 19 35.39 -3.91 -0.40
N ASN A 20 34.56 -3.10 -1.07
CA ASN A 20 33.20 -2.85 -0.65
C ASN A 20 32.23 -3.56 -1.60
N THR A 21 31.13 -4.07 -1.05
CA THR A 21 30.09 -4.74 -1.81
C THR A 21 28.82 -3.90 -1.81
N ARG A 22 28.18 -3.76 -2.96
CA ARG A 22 26.83 -3.18 -3.06
C ARG A 22 25.98 -3.94 -4.06
N ARG A 23 24.68 -3.67 -4.07
CA ARG A 23 23.80 -4.15 -5.15
C ARG A 23 24.23 -3.55 -6.47
N THR A 24 24.09 -4.35 -7.53
CA THR A 24 24.41 -3.92 -8.89
C THR A 24 23.45 -2.84 -9.36
N GLU A 25 23.99 -1.80 -9.98
CA GLU A 25 23.21 -0.72 -10.60
C GLU A 25 23.40 -0.72 -12.12
N SER A 26 22.53 -0.03 -12.85
CA SER A 26 22.54 -0.02 -14.32
C SER A 26 23.83 0.56 -14.91
N HIS A 27 24.52 1.48 -14.22
CA HIS A 27 25.81 2.02 -14.66
C HIS A 27 26.97 1.02 -14.55
N ASP A 28 26.80 -0.11 -13.85
CA ASP A 28 27.82 -1.15 -13.74
C ASP A 28 27.91 -2.02 -15.02
N ILE A 29 26.88 -2.00 -15.86
CA ILE A 29 26.75 -2.84 -17.06
C ILE A 29 27.99 -2.78 -17.98
N PRO A 30 28.54 -1.61 -18.35
CA PRO A 30 29.70 -1.55 -19.22
C PRO A 30 30.93 -2.24 -18.62
N ASN A 31 31.12 -2.10 -17.30
CA ASN A 31 32.24 -2.74 -16.60
C ASN A 31 32.06 -4.26 -16.53
N ILE A 32 30.83 -4.73 -16.27
CA ILE A 32 30.52 -6.17 -16.26
C ILE A 32 30.84 -6.79 -17.62
N ILE A 33 30.43 -6.14 -18.72
CA ILE A 33 30.70 -6.60 -20.09
C ILE A 33 32.21 -6.64 -20.35
N ASN A 34 32.97 -5.64 -19.91
CA ASN A 34 34.43 -5.60 -20.08
C ASN A 34 35.17 -6.69 -19.29
N LEU A 35 34.58 -7.19 -18.20
CA LEU A 35 35.15 -8.27 -17.39
C LEU A 35 34.81 -9.67 -17.92
N MET A 36 33.89 -9.79 -18.88
CA MET A 36 33.57 -11.08 -19.49
C MET A 36 34.74 -11.57 -20.33
N LYS A 37 35.18 -12.80 -20.05
CA LYS A 37 36.27 -13.49 -20.76
C LYS A 37 35.72 -14.68 -21.54
N TYR A 38 36.58 -15.27 -22.37
CA TYR A 38 36.27 -16.51 -23.08
C TYR A 38 35.85 -17.63 -22.11
N ASP A 39 36.51 -17.76 -20.96
CA ASP A 39 36.18 -18.77 -19.95
C ASP A 39 34.81 -18.51 -19.30
N THR A 40 34.39 -17.25 -19.15
CA THR A 40 33.05 -16.89 -18.66
C THR A 40 31.96 -17.43 -19.59
N GLU A 41 32.15 -17.29 -20.92
CA GLU A 41 31.19 -17.77 -21.91
C GLU A 41 31.12 -19.31 -21.93
N ARG A 42 32.22 -20.02 -21.61
CA ARG A 42 32.22 -21.49 -21.49
C ARG A 42 31.45 -21.97 -20.27
N LEU A 43 31.59 -21.30 -19.12
CA LEU A 43 30.94 -21.69 -17.87
C LEU A 43 29.45 -21.32 -17.81
N PHE A 44 29.09 -20.13 -18.30
CA PHE A 44 27.75 -19.56 -18.15
C PHE A 44 26.99 -19.39 -19.47
N GLY A 45 27.63 -19.67 -20.62
CA GLY A 45 27.04 -19.48 -21.93
C GLY A 45 27.04 -18.03 -22.41
N ARG A 46 26.38 -17.79 -23.54
CA ARG A 46 26.20 -16.45 -24.11
C ARG A 46 25.12 -15.68 -23.37
N ILE A 47 25.54 -14.77 -22.52
CA ILE A 47 24.65 -13.98 -21.67
C ILE A 47 24.50 -12.56 -22.22
N ASN A 48 23.25 -12.12 -22.36
CA ASN A 48 22.94 -10.69 -22.46
C ASN A 48 22.85 -10.13 -21.03
N VAL A 49 23.86 -9.37 -20.61
CA VAL A 49 23.97 -8.81 -19.25
C VAL A 49 22.76 -7.95 -18.89
N ILE A 50 22.25 -7.14 -19.83
CA ILE A 50 21.09 -6.27 -19.59
C ILE A 50 19.86 -7.13 -19.29
N TYR A 51 19.61 -8.13 -20.13
CA TYR A 51 18.47 -9.03 -19.96
C TYR A 51 18.58 -9.86 -18.67
N LEU A 52 19.78 -10.33 -18.31
CA LEU A 52 20.01 -11.08 -17.09
C LEU A 52 19.72 -10.22 -15.85
N LEU A 53 20.34 -9.04 -15.75
CA LEU A 53 20.14 -8.14 -14.62
C LEU A 53 18.69 -7.71 -14.48
N GLU A 54 17.96 -7.61 -15.59
CA GLU A 54 16.55 -7.28 -15.59
C GLU A 54 15.68 -8.35 -14.92
N LYS A 55 16.05 -9.63 -15.01
CA LYS A 55 15.27 -10.76 -14.46
C LYS A 55 15.86 -11.35 -13.18
N THR A 56 17.00 -10.84 -12.73
CA THR A 56 17.75 -11.38 -11.58
C THR A 56 17.05 -11.09 -10.25
N ASN A 57 17.02 -12.05 -9.31
CA ASN A 57 16.48 -11.82 -7.96
C ASN A 57 17.45 -11.02 -7.09
N LEU A 58 18.75 -11.32 -7.16
CA LEU A 58 19.82 -10.60 -6.47
C LEU A 58 21.07 -10.50 -7.33
N ALA A 59 21.63 -9.29 -7.45
CA ALA A 59 22.88 -9.05 -8.14
C ALA A 59 23.80 -8.21 -7.25
N VAL A 60 25.07 -8.59 -7.15
CA VAL A 60 26.06 -7.96 -6.26
C VAL A 60 27.29 -7.57 -7.07
N THR A 61 27.77 -6.35 -6.84
CA THR A 61 29.00 -5.81 -7.44
C THR A 61 29.99 -5.48 -6.33
N VAL A 62 31.26 -5.87 -6.54
CA VAL A 62 32.39 -5.51 -5.68
C VAL A 62 33.11 -4.33 -6.28
N ILE A 63 33.36 -3.31 -5.46
CA ILE A 63 34.12 -2.12 -5.82
C ILE A 63 35.41 -2.04 -4.99
N ASN A 64 36.46 -1.50 -5.60
CA ASN A 64 37.71 -1.18 -4.90
C ASN A 64 37.66 0.24 -4.28
N ASP A 65 38.75 0.62 -3.60
CA ASP A 65 38.96 1.95 -3.00
C ASP A 65 38.75 3.14 -3.94
N LYS A 66 38.85 2.92 -5.25
CA LYS A 66 38.65 3.94 -6.29
C LYS A 66 37.22 3.97 -6.82
N ASN A 67 36.29 3.26 -6.17
CA ASN A 67 34.91 3.05 -6.63
C ASN A 67 34.81 2.42 -8.02
N VAL A 68 35.82 1.66 -8.46
CA VAL A 68 35.78 0.92 -9.72
C VAL A 68 35.25 -0.49 -9.46
N SER A 69 34.29 -0.94 -10.27
CA SER A 69 33.78 -2.31 -10.24
C SER A 69 34.89 -3.30 -10.63
N VAL A 70 35.20 -4.23 -9.73
CA VAL A 70 36.27 -5.23 -9.90
C VAL A 70 35.74 -6.66 -10.03
N ALA A 71 34.51 -6.91 -9.57
CA ALA A 71 33.82 -8.19 -9.72
C ALA A 71 32.30 -8.03 -9.63
N HIS A 72 31.57 -9.00 -10.17
CA HIS A 72 30.12 -9.00 -10.20
C HIS A 72 29.57 -10.44 -10.22
N ALA A 73 28.42 -10.64 -9.56
CA ALA A 73 27.64 -11.86 -9.66
C ALA A 73 26.13 -11.62 -9.72
N ALA A 74 25.42 -12.51 -10.43
CA ALA A 74 23.97 -12.50 -10.56
C ALA A 74 23.36 -13.85 -10.11
N PHE A 75 22.28 -13.78 -9.34
CA PHE A 75 21.63 -14.95 -8.72
C PHE A 75 20.13 -14.99 -9.00
N LEU A 76 19.65 -16.16 -9.42
CA LEU A 76 18.22 -16.42 -9.67
C LEU A 76 17.71 -17.62 -8.87
N ASP A 77 16.38 -17.76 -8.81
CA ASP A 77 15.67 -18.81 -8.09
C ASP A 77 15.42 -20.10 -8.91
N TYR A 78 16.08 -20.23 -10.06
CA TYR A 78 16.09 -21.42 -10.91
C TYR A 78 17.48 -21.65 -11.54
N PRO A 79 17.78 -22.87 -12.03
CA PRO A 79 19.10 -23.21 -12.59
C PRO A 79 19.59 -22.31 -13.72
N ASN A 80 20.90 -22.10 -13.80
CA ASN A 80 21.57 -21.24 -14.80
C ASN A 80 21.57 -21.79 -16.22
N TRP A 81 21.42 -23.11 -16.35
CA TRP A 81 21.23 -23.79 -17.62
C TRP A 81 19.81 -24.36 -17.70
N GLY A 82 19.25 -24.44 -18.91
CA GLY A 82 17.91 -24.98 -19.17
C GLY A 82 17.81 -26.50 -19.02
N ILE A 83 18.38 -27.06 -17.95
CA ILE A 83 18.45 -28.49 -17.63
C ILE A 83 17.07 -29.00 -17.21
N VAL A 84 16.35 -28.19 -16.45
CA VAL A 84 15.02 -28.46 -15.93
C VAL A 84 14.18 -27.19 -16.00
N ASP A 85 12.90 -27.38 -16.25
CA ASP A 85 11.92 -26.30 -16.21
C ASP A 85 11.94 -25.57 -14.85
N GLU A 86 11.86 -24.23 -14.88
CA GLU A 86 12.01 -23.39 -13.69
C GLU A 86 10.96 -23.71 -12.61
N ALA A 87 9.77 -24.21 -12.97
CA ALA A 87 8.73 -24.58 -12.01
C ALA A 87 9.04 -25.92 -11.32
N ASN A 88 9.84 -26.79 -11.94
CA ASN A 88 9.99 -28.20 -11.57
C ASN A 88 11.38 -28.59 -11.02
N TRP A 89 12.31 -27.64 -10.91
CA TRP A 89 13.70 -27.93 -10.51
C TRP A 89 13.80 -28.60 -9.12
N GLU A 90 12.92 -28.25 -8.18
CA GLU A 90 12.94 -28.83 -6.83
C GLU A 90 12.71 -30.35 -6.87
N THR A 91 11.77 -30.80 -7.71
CA THR A 91 11.48 -32.23 -7.91
C THR A 91 12.68 -32.94 -8.53
N TYR A 92 13.34 -32.30 -9.49
CA TYR A 92 14.56 -32.82 -10.10
C TYR A 92 15.69 -32.97 -9.06
N MET A 93 15.89 -31.97 -8.19
CA MET A 93 16.90 -32.05 -7.14
C MET A 93 16.60 -33.14 -6.12
N LYS A 94 15.33 -33.30 -5.70
CA LYS A 94 14.92 -34.38 -4.80
C LYS A 94 15.15 -35.78 -5.37
N GLN A 95 14.98 -35.95 -6.69
CA GLN A 95 15.18 -37.24 -7.36
C GLN A 95 16.66 -37.58 -7.58
N ASN A 96 17.48 -36.60 -7.94
CA ASN A 96 18.88 -36.81 -8.32
C ASN A 96 19.86 -36.60 -7.16
N TYR A 97 19.51 -35.77 -6.17
CA TYR A 97 20.34 -35.43 -5.01
C TYR A 97 19.53 -35.54 -3.71
N PRO A 98 19.03 -36.75 -3.37
CA PRO A 98 18.06 -36.95 -2.27
C PRO A 98 18.59 -36.59 -0.88
N GLU A 99 19.92 -36.55 -0.69
CA GLU A 99 20.54 -36.15 0.57
C GLU A 99 20.44 -34.64 0.83
N THR A 100 20.18 -33.84 -0.22
CA THR A 100 20.07 -32.39 -0.10
C THR A 100 18.69 -31.98 0.40
N LYS A 101 18.65 -31.20 1.48
CA LYS A 101 17.42 -30.56 2.00
C LYS A 101 17.18 -29.20 1.33
N CYS A 102 17.38 -29.13 0.02
CA CYS A 102 17.17 -27.90 -0.74
C CYS A 102 15.68 -27.66 -1.00
N THR A 103 15.27 -26.40 -0.92
CA THR A 103 13.92 -25.91 -1.20
C THR A 103 14.02 -24.55 -1.89
N PRO A 104 12.96 -24.09 -2.58
CA PRO A 104 12.96 -22.76 -3.19
C PRO A 104 13.09 -21.58 -2.21
N LEU A 105 12.85 -21.83 -0.92
CA LEU A 105 13.07 -20.86 0.16
C LEU A 105 14.55 -20.68 0.47
N ASN A 106 15.33 -21.76 0.47
CA ASN A 106 16.70 -21.77 0.99
C ASN A 106 17.79 -21.93 -0.08
N THR A 107 17.43 -21.78 -1.35
CA THR A 107 18.30 -22.04 -2.50
C THR A 107 18.26 -20.90 -3.52
N LEU A 108 19.44 -20.53 -4.05
CA LEU A 108 19.62 -19.69 -5.23
C LEU A 108 20.65 -20.32 -6.16
N PHE A 109 20.64 -19.92 -7.42
CA PHE A 109 21.57 -20.38 -8.44
C PHE A 109 22.40 -19.21 -8.96
N MET A 110 23.71 -19.41 -9.10
CA MET A 110 24.60 -18.41 -9.69
C MET A 110 24.51 -18.50 -11.23
N HIS A 111 24.10 -17.41 -11.87
CA HIS A 111 23.96 -17.32 -13.33
C HIS A 111 25.09 -16.60 -14.03
N LEU A 112 25.84 -15.78 -13.30
CA LEU A 112 27.01 -15.09 -13.81
C LEU A 112 27.97 -14.81 -12.67
N PHE A 113 29.26 -15.01 -12.92
CA PHE A 113 30.35 -14.48 -12.13
C PHE A 113 31.43 -13.94 -13.05
N VAL A 114 31.84 -12.70 -12.81
CA VAL A 114 32.97 -12.07 -13.51
C VAL A 114 33.84 -11.34 -12.50
N ALA A 115 35.16 -11.40 -12.68
CA ALA A 115 36.10 -10.72 -11.82
C ALA A 115 37.40 -10.39 -12.56
N THR A 116 38.10 -9.40 -12.02
CA THR A 116 39.51 -9.14 -12.34
C THR A 116 40.40 -10.19 -11.68
N ASP A 117 41.40 -10.71 -12.40
CA ASP A 117 42.20 -11.87 -11.95
C ASP A 117 42.91 -11.62 -10.61
N GLU A 118 43.33 -10.39 -10.35
CA GLU A 118 43.99 -9.98 -9.11
C GLU A 118 43.07 -10.18 -7.88
N TYR A 119 41.75 -10.02 -8.04
CA TYR A 119 40.80 -10.01 -6.93
C TYR A 119 39.79 -11.17 -6.97
N ALA A 120 39.90 -12.11 -7.93
CA ALA A 120 38.83 -13.06 -8.24
C ALA A 120 38.40 -13.94 -7.06
N VAL A 121 39.35 -14.62 -6.38
CA VAL A 121 39.07 -15.50 -5.24
C VAL A 121 38.44 -14.72 -4.07
N HIS A 122 39.07 -13.61 -3.66
CA HIS A 122 38.58 -12.81 -2.54
C HIS A 122 37.21 -12.17 -2.84
N SER A 123 37.01 -11.69 -4.08
CA SER A 123 35.74 -11.12 -4.51
C SER A 123 34.62 -12.16 -4.52
N CYS A 124 34.92 -13.41 -4.91
CA CYS A 124 33.96 -14.51 -4.85
C CYS A 124 33.47 -14.74 -3.41
N HIS A 125 34.41 -14.87 -2.45
CA HIS A 125 34.05 -15.06 -1.05
C HIS A 125 33.27 -13.87 -0.45
N GLU A 126 33.68 -12.63 -0.73
CA GLU A 126 32.95 -11.45 -0.24
C GLU A 126 31.56 -11.32 -0.86
N ILE A 127 31.38 -11.67 -2.14
CA ILE A 127 30.05 -11.75 -2.77
C ILE A 127 29.19 -12.80 -2.05
N LEU A 128 29.68 -14.02 -1.88
CA LEU A 128 28.90 -15.11 -1.28
C LEU A 128 28.53 -14.78 0.18
N LYS A 129 29.48 -14.24 0.95
CA LYS A 129 29.24 -13.72 2.30
C LYS A 129 28.15 -12.65 2.29
N THR A 130 28.19 -11.71 1.37
CA THR A 130 27.17 -10.64 1.24
C THR A 130 25.80 -11.21 0.89
N VAL A 131 25.73 -12.19 -0.02
CA VAL A 131 24.48 -12.84 -0.42
C VAL A 131 23.86 -13.63 0.74
N PHE A 132 24.64 -14.43 1.46
CA PHE A 132 24.17 -15.17 2.64
C PHE A 132 23.74 -14.26 3.79
N LYS A 133 24.38 -13.09 3.94
CA LYS A 133 23.94 -12.06 4.89
C LYS A 133 22.64 -11.40 4.46
N THR A 134 22.51 -11.07 3.17
CA THR A 134 21.33 -10.38 2.61
C THR A 134 20.07 -11.25 2.66
N VAL A 135 20.21 -12.57 2.54
CA VAL A 135 19.08 -13.52 2.55
C VAL A 135 19.23 -14.51 3.72
N PRO A 136 18.61 -14.23 4.89
CA PRO A 136 18.74 -15.05 6.08
C PRO A 136 18.31 -16.52 5.93
N GLU A 137 17.34 -16.79 5.05
CA GLU A 137 16.82 -18.14 4.81
C GLU A 137 17.70 -18.98 3.87
N LEU A 138 18.62 -18.34 3.14
CA LEU A 138 19.46 -18.98 2.14
C LEU A 138 20.48 -19.90 2.80
N HIS A 139 20.48 -21.18 2.43
CA HIS A 139 21.40 -22.19 2.92
C HIS A 139 22.37 -22.67 1.83
N PHE A 140 21.91 -22.69 0.58
CA PHE A 140 22.63 -23.26 -0.56
C PHE A 140 22.68 -22.25 -1.71
N ILE A 141 23.85 -22.11 -2.30
CA ILE A 141 24.01 -21.50 -3.62
C ILE A 141 24.52 -22.59 -4.54
N PHE A 142 23.77 -22.85 -5.62
CA PHE A 142 24.12 -23.86 -6.59
C PHE A 142 24.68 -23.25 -7.87
N LEU A 143 25.53 -24.04 -8.54
CA LEU A 143 26.10 -23.70 -9.84
C LEU A 143 26.17 -24.96 -10.69
N PHE A 144 25.46 -24.96 -11.83
CA PHE A 144 25.65 -25.99 -12.84
C PHE A 144 26.72 -25.53 -13.84
N ILE A 145 27.67 -26.39 -14.15
CA ILE A 145 28.67 -26.16 -15.20
C ILE A 145 28.65 -27.31 -16.21
N PRO A 146 29.01 -27.07 -17.47
CA PRO A 146 29.16 -28.16 -18.44
C PRO A 146 30.22 -29.15 -17.98
N PHE A 147 29.98 -30.46 -18.11
CA PHE A 147 30.85 -31.52 -17.60
C PHE A 147 32.28 -31.50 -18.18
N GLN A 148 32.45 -30.92 -19.36
CA GLN A 148 33.74 -30.80 -20.06
C GLN A 148 34.57 -29.60 -19.58
N GLU A 149 34.01 -28.75 -18.71
CA GLU A 149 34.62 -27.53 -18.22
C GLU A 149 35.02 -27.67 -16.75
N ASP A 150 36.21 -27.19 -16.41
CA ASP A 150 36.67 -27.11 -15.02
C ASP A 150 36.36 -25.74 -14.43
N LEU A 151 36.05 -25.69 -13.13
CA LEU A 151 35.96 -24.42 -12.41
C LEU A 151 37.33 -23.74 -12.39
N GLY A 152 37.34 -22.44 -12.66
CA GLY A 152 38.48 -21.59 -12.35
C GLY A 152 38.82 -21.64 -10.85
N ILE A 153 40.06 -21.33 -10.49
CA ILE A 153 40.55 -21.36 -9.08
C ILE A 153 39.67 -20.48 -8.18
N ASP A 154 39.17 -19.37 -8.72
CA ASP A 154 38.23 -18.45 -8.10
C ASP A 154 36.94 -19.13 -7.61
N LEU A 155 36.29 -19.93 -8.45
CA LEU A 155 35.06 -20.63 -8.10
C LEU A 155 35.33 -21.95 -7.38
N ALA A 156 36.41 -22.65 -7.71
CA ALA A 156 36.76 -23.96 -7.14
C ALA A 156 37.07 -23.91 -5.63
N VAL A 157 37.51 -22.76 -5.11
CA VAL A 157 37.74 -22.57 -3.66
C VAL A 157 36.42 -22.33 -2.90
N ALA A 158 35.40 -21.81 -3.59
CA ALA A 158 34.13 -21.43 -2.97
C ALA A 158 33.01 -22.46 -3.14
N PHE A 159 33.14 -23.37 -4.11
CA PHE A 159 32.13 -24.34 -4.51
C PHE A 159 32.67 -25.77 -4.45
N GLU A 160 31.89 -26.68 -3.87
CA GLU A 160 32.22 -28.09 -3.76
C GLU A 160 31.39 -28.91 -4.76
N PRO A 161 31.98 -29.91 -5.44
CA PRO A 161 31.25 -30.76 -6.37
C PRO A 161 30.29 -31.68 -5.62
N MET A 162 29.04 -31.74 -6.08
CA MET A 162 28.04 -32.66 -5.55
C MET A 162 28.14 -34.03 -6.22
N MET A 163 28.31 -35.08 -5.41
CA MET A 163 28.25 -36.47 -5.87
C MET A 163 26.79 -36.89 -6.06
N ASN A 164 26.47 -37.41 -7.25
CA ASN A 164 25.15 -37.99 -7.51
C ASN A 164 25.19 -39.51 -7.26
N PRO A 165 24.34 -40.06 -6.37
CA PRO A 165 24.27 -41.51 -6.13
C PRO A 165 23.62 -42.30 -7.29
N ILE A 166 22.94 -41.64 -8.22
CA ILE A 166 22.12 -42.25 -9.28
C ILE A 166 22.70 -41.87 -10.65
N ASN A 167 23.12 -42.87 -11.44
CA ASN A 167 23.56 -42.70 -12.83
C ASN A 167 22.37 -42.34 -13.77
N SER A 168 21.80 -41.14 -13.63
CA SER A 168 20.81 -40.59 -14.56
C SER A 168 21.49 -40.10 -15.85
N SER A 169 20.89 -40.40 -17.01
CA SER A 169 21.45 -40.12 -18.34
C SER A 169 21.60 -38.63 -18.69
N LEU A 170 20.89 -37.72 -18.01
CA LEU A 170 21.01 -36.26 -18.17
C LEU A 170 22.27 -35.66 -17.49
N ILE A 171 22.92 -36.43 -16.61
CA ILE A 171 24.13 -36.02 -15.85
C ILE A 171 25.37 -35.97 -16.74
N MET A 172 25.34 -36.56 -17.94
CA MET A 172 26.51 -36.61 -18.81
C MET A 172 26.94 -35.25 -19.36
N GLU A 173 26.08 -34.23 -19.32
CA GLU A 173 26.37 -32.92 -19.92
C GLU A 173 26.74 -31.83 -18.89
N TYR A 174 26.30 -31.94 -17.64
CA TYR A 174 26.52 -30.90 -16.61
C TYR A 174 26.86 -31.49 -15.23
N SER A 175 27.76 -30.84 -14.51
CA SER A 175 28.10 -31.12 -13.11
C SER A 175 27.55 -30.04 -12.18
N LEU A 176 27.06 -30.47 -11.01
CA LEU A 176 26.49 -29.59 -10.00
C LEU A 176 27.52 -29.30 -8.91
N HIS A 177 27.66 -28.02 -8.57
CA HIS A 177 28.46 -27.57 -7.44
C HIS A 177 27.63 -26.78 -6.44
N VAL A 178 28.02 -26.83 -5.17
CA VAL A 178 27.32 -26.18 -4.06
C VAL A 178 28.27 -25.33 -3.21
N SER A 179 27.80 -24.16 -2.81
CA SER A 179 28.38 -23.37 -1.74
C SER A 179 27.42 -23.32 -0.56
N HIS A 180 27.94 -23.61 0.64
CA HIS A 180 27.13 -23.70 1.85
C HIS A 180 27.22 -22.45 2.71
N ARG A 181 26.07 -22.02 3.26
CA ARG A 181 25.99 -20.88 4.20
C ARG A 181 26.95 -21.03 5.38
N HIS A 182 27.10 -22.24 5.93
CA HIS A 182 27.86 -22.47 7.17
C HIS A 182 29.35 -22.14 7.04
N HIS A 183 29.91 -22.10 5.82
CA HIS A 183 31.28 -21.63 5.58
C HIS A 183 31.45 -20.11 5.79
N TYR A 184 30.36 -19.34 5.68
CA TYR A 184 30.39 -17.87 5.73
C TYR A 184 29.65 -17.30 6.95
N CYS A 185 28.57 -17.95 7.37
CA CYS A 185 27.68 -17.52 8.45
C CYS A 185 27.25 -18.77 9.25
N PRO A 186 28.15 -19.33 10.09
CA PRO A 186 27.86 -20.52 10.89
C PRO A 186 26.68 -20.30 11.84
N GLN A 187 26.08 -21.40 12.30
CA GLN A 187 25.02 -21.34 13.28
C GLN A 187 25.58 -21.02 14.66
N LEU A 188 24.97 -20.05 15.33
CA LEU A 188 25.35 -19.69 16.69
C LEU A 188 24.80 -20.72 17.66
N TYR A 189 25.58 -21.01 18.70
CA TYR A 189 25.11 -21.81 19.81
C TYR A 189 24.44 -20.90 20.84
N THR A 190 23.21 -21.23 21.24
CA THR A 190 22.42 -20.44 22.18
C THR A 190 22.31 -21.17 23.51
N ARG A 191 22.52 -20.44 24.62
CA ARG A 191 22.40 -20.96 25.99
C ARG A 191 21.95 -19.87 26.97
N CYS A 192 21.62 -20.26 28.21
CA CYS A 192 21.41 -19.30 29.30
C CYS A 192 22.69 -18.50 29.60
N ALA A 193 22.51 -17.22 29.91
CA ALA A 193 23.58 -16.29 30.26
C ALA A 193 24.19 -16.64 31.63
N ARG A 194 25.49 -16.39 31.77
CA ARG A 194 26.28 -16.53 33.00
C ARG A 194 26.89 -15.19 33.33
N VAL A 195 27.21 -14.95 34.61
CA VAL A 195 27.79 -13.67 35.06
C VAL A 195 29.12 -13.38 34.35
N GLU A 196 29.88 -14.43 33.99
CA GLU A 196 31.13 -14.33 33.21
C GLU A 196 30.94 -13.71 31.82
N ASP A 197 29.75 -13.84 31.22
CA ASP A 197 29.45 -13.29 29.88
C ASP A 197 29.38 -11.75 29.90
N HIS A 198 29.35 -11.12 31.08
CA HIS A 198 29.31 -9.65 31.23
C HIS A 198 30.49 -8.96 30.52
N ASP A 199 31.70 -9.50 30.64
CA ASP A 199 32.91 -8.88 30.09
C ASP A 199 32.89 -8.89 28.55
N ASP A 200 32.36 -9.96 27.95
CA ASP A 200 32.23 -10.12 26.49
C ASP A 200 31.14 -9.20 25.91
N LEU A 201 30.03 -9.03 26.63
CA LEU A 201 28.87 -8.27 26.18
C LEU A 201 29.04 -6.75 26.38
N THR A 202 29.81 -6.33 27.37
CA THR A 202 30.00 -4.90 27.70
C THR A 202 30.49 -4.08 26.50
N PRO A 203 31.52 -4.49 25.73
CA PRO A 203 31.94 -3.80 24.51
C PRO A 203 30.82 -3.65 23.46
N ILE A 204 29.96 -4.66 23.31
CA ILE A 204 28.85 -4.64 22.35
C ILE A 204 27.83 -3.57 22.77
N PHE A 205 27.45 -3.53 24.05
CA PHE A 205 26.55 -2.50 24.57
C PHE A 205 27.14 -1.09 24.48
N LEU A 206 28.44 -0.92 24.76
CA LEU A 206 29.13 0.38 24.69
C LEU A 206 29.17 0.96 23.27
N ARG A 207 29.22 0.12 22.23
CA ARG A 207 29.17 0.59 20.83
C ARG A 207 27.79 1.15 20.45
N HIS A 208 26.73 0.63 21.04
CA HIS A 208 25.36 0.93 20.63
C HIS A 208 24.62 1.92 21.53
N ASN A 209 25.04 2.14 22.79
CA ASN A 209 24.23 2.94 23.72
C ASN A 209 25.00 3.57 24.90
N ASP A 210 25.40 4.84 24.78
CA ASP A 210 25.91 5.63 25.92
C ASP A 210 24.82 5.88 26.99
N THR A 211 23.54 5.88 26.58
CA THR A 211 22.38 6.22 27.41
C THR A 211 22.07 5.16 28.47
N LEU A 212 22.20 3.86 28.13
CA LEU A 212 21.93 2.75 29.06
C LEU A 212 22.91 2.76 30.22
N ARG A 213 24.19 3.04 29.95
CA ARG A 213 25.24 3.20 30.97
C ARG A 213 24.95 4.35 31.92
N GLN A 214 24.50 5.50 31.39
CA GLN A 214 24.12 6.66 32.20
C GLN A 214 22.86 6.43 33.05
N THR A 215 21.96 5.55 32.60
CA THR A 215 20.66 5.32 33.26
C THR A 215 20.71 4.21 34.31
N TYR A 216 21.46 3.13 34.06
CA TYR A 216 21.45 1.92 34.89
C TYR A 216 22.81 1.56 35.52
N GLY A 217 23.89 2.28 35.18
CA GLY A 217 25.22 2.06 35.75
C GLY A 217 26.04 0.96 35.07
N ASP A 218 27.30 0.80 35.49
CA ASP A 218 28.30 -0.07 34.84
C ASP A 218 28.05 -1.58 35.07
N TYR A 219 27.29 -1.95 36.10
CA TYR A 219 27.04 -3.34 36.49
C TYR A 219 25.63 -3.85 36.19
N PHE A 220 24.78 -3.04 35.53
CA PHE A 220 23.38 -3.37 35.24
C PHE A 220 23.19 -4.76 34.59
N LEU A 221 24.03 -5.08 33.60
CA LEU A 221 23.92 -6.35 32.89
C LEU A 221 24.24 -7.56 33.78
N ALA A 222 25.22 -7.41 34.68
CA ALA A 222 25.57 -8.46 35.63
C ALA A 222 24.45 -8.68 36.65
N GLU A 223 23.84 -7.60 37.17
CA GLU A 223 22.69 -7.67 38.07
C GLU A 223 21.48 -8.33 37.39
N LEU A 224 21.21 -8.01 36.11
CA LEU A 224 20.12 -8.60 35.35
C LEU A 224 20.35 -10.09 35.06
N ILE A 225 21.60 -10.50 34.81
CA ILE A 225 21.97 -11.91 34.65
C ILE A 225 21.90 -12.66 35.99
N GLU A 226 22.26 -12.01 37.11
CA GLU A 226 22.19 -12.62 38.44
C GLU A 226 20.75 -12.75 38.96
N ALA A 227 19.87 -11.81 38.61
CA ALA A 227 18.46 -11.77 39.03
C ALA A 227 17.52 -12.65 38.18
N GLN A 228 18.05 -13.66 37.47
CA GLN A 228 17.22 -14.60 36.70
C GLN A 228 16.32 -15.45 37.60
N ASP A 229 15.05 -15.61 37.21
CA ASP A 229 14.04 -16.41 37.89
C ASP A 229 13.19 -17.23 36.88
N GLU A 230 12.11 -17.86 37.34
CA GLU A 230 11.23 -18.65 36.46
C GLU A 230 10.53 -17.82 35.36
N ASN A 231 10.36 -16.51 35.59
CA ASN A 231 9.67 -15.58 34.70
C ASN A 231 10.63 -14.73 33.87
N ASN A 232 11.84 -14.44 34.37
CA ASN A 232 12.84 -13.55 33.81
C ASN A 232 14.11 -14.35 33.51
N LEU A 233 14.40 -14.57 32.23
CA LEU A 233 15.54 -15.36 31.78
C LEU A 233 16.42 -14.54 30.84
N ALA A 234 17.73 -14.73 30.97
CA ALA A 234 18.73 -14.12 30.10
C ALA A 234 19.40 -15.18 29.23
N VAL A 235 19.51 -14.91 27.94
CA VAL A 235 19.99 -15.83 26.92
C VAL A 235 21.14 -15.19 26.16
N VAL A 236 22.19 -15.95 25.88
CA VAL A 236 23.33 -15.53 25.06
C VAL A 236 23.53 -16.45 23.86
N CYS A 237 24.07 -15.87 22.78
CA CYS A 237 24.62 -16.62 21.67
C CYS A 237 26.15 -16.56 21.72
N GLU A 238 26.81 -17.70 21.56
CA GLU A 238 28.27 -17.79 21.56
C GLU A 238 28.82 -18.19 20.18
N ASP A 239 29.98 -17.61 19.87
CA ASP A 239 30.85 -18.00 18.74
C ASP A 239 32.24 -18.34 19.30
N ASN A 240 32.69 -19.57 19.10
CA ASN A 240 33.95 -20.09 19.64
C ASN A 240 34.15 -19.86 21.16
N GLY A 241 33.06 -19.89 21.93
CA GLY A 241 33.07 -19.73 23.38
C GLY A 241 33.05 -18.29 23.89
N VAL A 242 32.94 -17.29 23.01
CA VAL A 242 32.76 -15.87 23.35
C VAL A 242 31.31 -15.48 23.16
N ALA A 243 30.71 -14.76 24.12
CA ALA A 243 29.34 -14.28 23.98
C ALA A 243 29.26 -13.11 22.97
N VAL A 244 28.57 -13.34 21.85
CA VAL A 244 28.42 -12.36 20.74
C VAL A 244 27.03 -11.73 20.65
N GLY A 245 26.10 -12.15 21.49
CA GLY A 245 24.77 -11.54 21.58
C GLY A 245 24.04 -11.92 22.86
N PHE A 246 23.05 -11.11 23.23
CA PHE A 246 22.30 -11.17 24.47
C PHE A 246 20.82 -10.86 24.24
N MET A 247 19.95 -11.60 24.93
CA MET A 247 18.49 -11.41 24.93
C MET A 247 17.93 -11.61 26.34
N SER A 248 17.27 -10.59 26.89
CA SER A 248 16.51 -10.66 28.15
C SER A 248 15.03 -10.86 27.87
N ILE A 249 14.40 -11.79 28.57
CA ILE A 249 13.06 -12.29 28.27
C ILE A 249 12.24 -12.35 29.56
N CYS A 250 10.99 -11.91 29.47
CA CYS A 250 10.04 -11.90 30.57
C CYS A 250 8.73 -12.58 30.17
N SER A 251 8.20 -13.45 31.02
CA SER A 251 6.89 -14.10 30.83
C SER A 251 5.70 -13.23 31.27
N GLU A 252 5.94 -12.19 32.07
CA GLU A 252 4.93 -11.26 32.57
C GLU A 252 4.67 -10.13 31.56
N VAL A 253 3.58 -10.25 30.82
CA VAL A 253 3.17 -9.26 29.81
C VAL A 253 1.94 -8.50 30.29
N ASN A 254 1.98 -7.17 30.27
CA ASN A 254 0.81 -6.33 30.52
C ASN A 254 -0.11 -6.30 29.28
N VAL A 255 -0.86 -7.38 29.10
CA VAL A 255 -1.74 -7.57 27.93
C VAL A 255 -2.88 -6.54 27.90
N GLN A 256 -3.34 -6.06 29.06
CA GLN A 256 -4.40 -5.05 29.14
C GLN A 256 -3.99 -3.74 28.46
N LEU A 257 -2.77 -3.26 28.74
CA LEU A 257 -2.22 -2.09 28.06
C LEU A 257 -2.12 -2.31 26.54
N LEU A 258 -1.69 -3.49 26.12
CA LEU A 258 -1.57 -3.82 24.70
C LEU A 258 -2.94 -3.87 24.00
N HIS A 259 -3.97 -4.41 24.64
CA HIS A 259 -5.36 -4.40 24.12
C HIS A 259 -5.92 -2.99 23.97
N ASP A 260 -5.51 -2.05 24.83
CA ASP A 260 -5.97 -0.67 24.75
C ASP A 260 -5.29 0.13 23.63
N CYS A 261 -4.06 -0.24 23.29
CA CYS A 261 -3.19 0.48 22.36
C CYS A 261 -3.11 -0.12 20.93
N PHE A 262 -3.29 -1.43 20.76
CA PHE A 262 -3.00 -2.14 19.50
C PHE A 262 -4.14 -3.07 19.03
N ASP A 263 -4.26 -3.23 17.71
CA ASP A 263 -5.20 -4.17 17.11
C ASP A 263 -4.66 -5.61 17.09
N LEU A 264 -4.95 -6.36 18.16
CA LEU A 264 -4.48 -7.74 18.36
C LEU A 264 -5.48 -8.82 17.92
N ARG A 265 -6.52 -8.45 17.16
CA ARG A 265 -7.60 -9.38 16.77
C ARG A 265 -7.11 -10.61 16.00
N LEU A 266 -6.14 -10.41 15.12
CA LEU A 266 -5.55 -11.47 14.29
C LEU A 266 -4.75 -12.50 15.10
N PHE A 267 -4.35 -12.15 16.33
CA PHE A 267 -3.54 -12.99 17.22
C PHE A 267 -4.31 -13.38 18.49
N HIS A 268 -5.64 -13.32 18.43
CA HIS A 268 -6.52 -13.64 19.56
C HIS A 268 -6.15 -12.89 20.85
N GLY A 269 -5.75 -11.62 20.73
CA GLY A 269 -5.37 -10.81 21.88
C GLY A 269 -4.10 -11.28 22.60
N LEU A 270 -3.27 -12.14 21.99
CA LEU A 270 -2.13 -12.79 22.65
C LEU A 270 -2.55 -13.70 23.83
N CYS A 271 -3.80 -14.17 23.83
CA CYS A 271 -4.35 -15.07 24.84
C CYS A 271 -4.69 -16.44 24.23
N LYS A 272 -4.79 -17.47 25.08
CA LYS A 272 -5.37 -18.76 24.66
C LYS A 272 -6.88 -18.61 24.46
N PRO A 273 -7.50 -19.29 23.48
CA PRO A 273 -8.95 -19.26 23.30
C PRO A 273 -9.72 -19.75 24.53
N HIS A 274 -10.77 -19.02 24.92
CA HIS A 274 -11.63 -19.35 26.05
C HIS A 274 -13.11 -19.29 25.64
N PRO A 275 -14.00 -20.17 26.16
CA PRO A 275 -15.42 -20.19 25.80
C PRO A 275 -16.16 -18.87 26.09
N ASP A 276 -15.73 -18.14 27.11
CA ASP A 276 -16.31 -16.85 27.50
C ASP A 276 -15.74 -15.65 26.73
N ASP A 277 -14.96 -15.88 25.67
CA ASP A 277 -14.44 -14.80 24.83
C ASP A 277 -15.56 -14.09 24.07
N ILE A 278 -15.55 -12.75 24.10
CA ILE A 278 -16.52 -11.92 23.38
C ILE A 278 -15.85 -11.38 22.13
N LEU A 279 -15.93 -12.12 21.03
CA LEU A 279 -15.22 -11.82 19.77
C LEU A 279 -16.06 -11.03 18.75
N LYS A 280 -17.38 -10.97 18.95
CA LYS A 280 -18.31 -10.26 18.07
C LYS A 280 -19.18 -9.31 18.89
N PRO A 281 -19.60 -8.16 18.33
CA PRO A 281 -20.55 -7.28 18.99
C PRO A 281 -21.86 -8.05 19.27
N PRO A 282 -22.46 -7.89 20.45
CA PRO A 282 -23.77 -8.48 20.73
C PRO A 282 -24.80 -7.93 19.75
N CYS A 283 -25.52 -8.82 19.08
CA CYS A 283 -26.57 -8.42 18.14
C CYS A 283 -27.75 -7.84 18.92
N ILE A 284 -28.04 -6.55 18.77
CA ILE A 284 -29.25 -5.94 19.33
C ILE A 284 -30.41 -6.40 18.45
N SER A 285 -31.16 -7.41 18.88
CA SER A 285 -32.45 -7.75 18.29
C SER A 285 -33.45 -6.66 18.62
N VAL A 286 -33.77 -5.80 17.64
CA VAL A 286 -34.95 -4.93 17.74
C VAL A 286 -36.16 -5.84 17.57
N GLU A 287 -36.85 -6.13 18.68
CA GLU A 287 -38.17 -6.74 18.65
C GLU A 287 -39.14 -5.76 17.97
N ILE A 288 -39.40 -5.96 16.68
CA ILE A 288 -40.56 -5.37 16.03
C ILE A 288 -41.74 -6.26 16.41
N THR A 289 -42.46 -5.84 17.45
CA THR A 289 -43.85 -6.24 17.63
C THR A 289 -44.66 -5.55 16.55
N ASP A 290 -45.14 -6.30 15.57
CA ASP A 290 -46.41 -5.97 14.93
C ASP A 290 -47.16 -7.24 14.56
N GLU A 291 -48.32 -7.35 15.20
CA GLU A 291 -49.36 -8.32 14.97
C GLU A 291 -49.95 -8.16 13.56
N ASN A 292 -50.43 -9.29 13.03
CA ASN A 292 -51.24 -9.44 11.81
C ASN A 292 -50.46 -9.62 10.49
N ILE A 293 -50.23 -10.87 10.10
CA ILE A 293 -51.03 -11.55 9.05
C ILE A 293 -50.83 -13.06 9.18
N SER A 294 -51.94 -13.72 9.49
CA SER A 294 -52.13 -15.17 9.48
C SER A 294 -52.17 -15.72 8.05
N LEU A 295 -51.51 -16.86 7.79
CA LEU A 295 -52.10 -18.14 7.37
C LEU A 295 -51.13 -19.03 6.55
N GLY A 296 -50.87 -20.23 7.09
CA GLY A 296 -50.47 -21.44 6.37
C GLY A 296 -48.96 -21.55 6.07
N SER A 297 -48.20 -22.54 6.50
CA SER A 297 -48.54 -23.88 7.00
C SER A 297 -47.37 -24.41 7.84
N GLN A 298 -47.76 -25.26 8.78
CA GLN A 298 -46.96 -25.84 9.85
C GLN A 298 -45.95 -26.87 9.33
N ARG A 299 -44.82 -26.95 10.05
CA ARG A 299 -44.15 -28.15 10.61
C ARG A 299 -43.87 -29.32 9.65
N GLU A 300 -42.72 -29.98 9.67
CA GLU A 300 -41.91 -30.39 10.81
C GLU A 300 -40.60 -30.97 10.27
N ALA A 301 -39.50 -30.74 10.99
CA ALA A 301 -38.37 -31.65 10.98
C ALA A 301 -38.79 -32.98 11.64
N ILE A 302 -38.24 -34.12 11.21
CA ILE A 302 -37.65 -35.16 12.09
C ILE A 302 -37.03 -36.28 11.23
N MET A 303 -35.95 -36.78 11.80
CA MET A 303 -34.96 -37.72 11.35
C MET A 303 -35.44 -39.16 11.06
N ASP A 304 -34.61 -39.82 10.25
CA ASP A 304 -34.06 -41.17 10.46
C ASP A 304 -34.69 -42.44 9.84
N THR A 305 -33.86 -43.04 8.98
CA THR A 305 -33.57 -44.48 8.74
C THR A 305 -34.65 -45.44 8.23
N GLN A 306 -34.49 -45.95 6.99
CA GLN A 306 -34.12 -47.36 6.68
C GLN A 306 -34.40 -47.76 5.22
N ASN A 307 -33.47 -48.54 4.67
CA ASN A 307 -33.45 -49.20 3.36
C ASN A 307 -34.62 -50.14 3.11
N ILE A 308 -35.15 -50.20 1.87
CA ILE A 308 -35.56 -51.44 1.18
C ILE A 308 -35.29 -51.31 -0.32
N GLU A 309 -34.45 -52.22 -0.85
CA GLU A 309 -34.23 -52.50 -2.28
C GLU A 309 -35.44 -53.20 -2.92
N ILE A 310 -35.80 -52.84 -4.16
CA ILE A 310 -36.41 -53.78 -5.12
C ILE A 310 -35.77 -53.60 -6.52
N GLN A 311 -34.77 -54.46 -6.76
CA GLN A 311 -34.52 -55.33 -7.93
C GLN A 311 -34.86 -54.94 -9.39
N ARG A 312 -33.78 -55.13 -10.19
CA ARG A 312 -33.68 -55.79 -11.53
C ARG A 312 -34.16 -54.97 -12.74
N SER A 313 -33.47 -54.92 -13.88
CA SER A 313 -32.58 -55.91 -14.52
C SER A 313 -31.65 -55.28 -15.56
N SER A 314 -30.58 -56.01 -15.81
CA SER A 314 -29.40 -55.77 -16.65
C SER A 314 -29.56 -56.04 -18.17
N LYS A 315 -28.65 -55.41 -18.95
CA LYS A 315 -28.09 -55.78 -20.28
C LYS A 315 -29.05 -55.57 -21.49
N ILE A 316 -28.61 -55.11 -22.68
CA ILE A 316 -27.51 -55.54 -23.59
C ILE A 316 -27.18 -54.32 -24.51
N GLY A 317 -25.91 -53.91 -24.76
CA GLY A 317 -25.08 -54.21 -25.97
C GLY A 317 -25.70 -53.70 -27.30
N SER A 318 -25.06 -53.07 -28.29
CA SER A 318 -23.68 -53.03 -28.76
C SER A 318 -23.57 -52.14 -30.04
N ILE A 319 -22.34 -51.98 -30.51
CA ILE A 319 -21.72 -51.12 -31.54
C ILE A 319 -22.08 -51.37 -33.05
N SER A 320 -21.94 -50.28 -33.84
CA SER A 320 -21.56 -50.12 -35.29
C SER A 320 -22.54 -50.34 -36.45
N SER A 321 -22.52 -49.38 -37.40
CA SER A 321 -22.15 -49.58 -38.82
C SER A 321 -22.06 -48.26 -39.64
N GLN A 322 -20.99 -48.12 -40.44
CA GLN A 322 -20.80 -47.16 -41.56
C GLN A 322 -21.69 -47.57 -42.78
N ALA A 323 -21.89 -46.88 -43.91
CA ALA A 323 -21.14 -45.85 -44.66
C ALA A 323 -22.01 -45.22 -45.80
N SER A 324 -21.56 -44.06 -46.33
CA SER A 324 -21.53 -43.59 -47.77
C SER A 324 -22.85 -43.39 -48.56
N ASN A 325 -23.03 -42.47 -49.53
CA ASN A 325 -22.21 -41.47 -50.24
C ASN A 325 -23.16 -40.56 -51.06
N ALA A 326 -22.78 -39.30 -51.31
CA ALA A 326 -22.95 -38.62 -52.62
C ALA A 326 -22.09 -37.34 -52.69
N SER A 327 -21.25 -37.28 -53.72
CA SER A 327 -20.43 -36.18 -54.26
C SER A 327 -21.34 -35.05 -54.82
N GLU A 328 -20.91 -33.82 -55.18
CA GLU A 328 -19.69 -33.33 -55.84
C GLU A 328 -19.65 -31.77 -55.83
N SER A 329 -18.59 -31.22 -56.43
CA SER A 329 -17.91 -29.93 -56.25
C SER A 329 -18.54 -28.60 -56.76
N ALA A 330 -17.92 -27.52 -56.26
CA ALA A 330 -17.98 -26.08 -56.55
C ALA A 330 -17.83 -25.58 -58.01
N ILE A 331 -18.17 -24.30 -58.25
CA ILE A 331 -17.48 -23.32 -59.15
C ILE A 331 -17.91 -21.86 -58.81
N LEU A 332 -16.94 -20.93 -58.95
CA LEU A 332 -16.94 -19.45 -58.82
C LEU A 332 -17.92 -18.73 -59.81
N SER A 333 -18.29 -17.43 -59.75
CA SER A 333 -17.47 -16.20 -59.73
C SER A 333 -18.30 -14.89 -59.69
N LYS A 334 -17.72 -13.88 -59.01
CA LYS A 334 -17.71 -12.39 -59.12
C LYS A 334 -18.72 -11.52 -59.93
N GLU A 335 -18.81 -10.28 -59.42
CA GLU A 335 -19.12 -8.93 -60.00
C GLU A 335 -20.58 -8.43 -59.93
N SER A 336 -20.94 -7.17 -59.65
CA SER A 336 -20.27 -5.98 -59.06
C SER A 336 -21.28 -4.79 -58.97
N ILE A 337 -21.02 -3.79 -58.09
CA ILE A 337 -21.33 -2.33 -58.25
C ILE A 337 -22.82 -1.89 -58.00
N GLN A 338 -23.23 -0.82 -57.28
CA GLN A 338 -22.77 0.60 -57.19
C GLN A 338 -23.44 1.44 -56.05
N LYS A 339 -22.73 2.49 -55.55
CA LYS A 339 -23.16 3.88 -55.13
C LYS A 339 -23.92 4.12 -53.81
N GLU A 340 -23.84 5.28 -53.13
CA GLU A 340 -22.94 6.46 -53.00
C GLU A 340 -23.47 7.33 -51.83
N GLU A 341 -22.68 8.31 -51.39
CA GLU A 341 -22.83 9.28 -50.29
C GLU A 341 -24.14 10.10 -50.23
N ILE A 342 -24.47 10.69 -49.06
CA ILE A 342 -24.66 12.16 -48.84
C ILE A 342 -25.22 12.53 -47.44
N LEU A 343 -24.50 13.47 -46.81
CA LEU A 343 -24.83 14.51 -45.80
C LEU A 343 -25.58 14.23 -44.48
N ALA A 344 -24.87 14.63 -43.42
CA ALA A 344 -25.37 15.09 -42.14
C ALA A 344 -26.10 16.45 -42.23
N GLN A 345 -27.18 16.59 -41.46
CA GLN A 345 -27.74 17.87 -41.00
C GLN A 345 -28.36 17.69 -39.60
N ILE A 346 -27.71 18.33 -38.61
CA ILE A 346 -28.25 19.15 -37.51
C ILE A 346 -29.67 18.81 -37.01
N SER A 347 -29.82 18.51 -35.72
CA SER A 347 -30.70 19.28 -34.81
C SER A 347 -30.50 18.92 -33.33
N LEU A 348 -30.44 19.98 -32.52
CA LEU A 348 -30.59 20.02 -31.08
C LEU A 348 -31.95 19.46 -30.66
N GLU A 349 -32.06 18.82 -29.49
CA GLU A 349 -33.26 18.94 -28.65
C GLU A 349 -33.06 18.49 -27.19
N HIS A 350 -33.63 19.31 -26.30
CA HIS A 350 -33.80 19.16 -24.85
C HIS A 350 -34.53 17.87 -24.45
N PRO A 351 -34.35 17.37 -23.20
CA PRO A 351 -35.38 16.58 -22.54
C PRO A 351 -36.28 17.50 -21.69
N LEU A 352 -37.56 17.48 -22.04
CA LEU A 352 -38.68 18.06 -21.32
C LEU A 352 -38.98 17.30 -20.02
N GLU A 353 -39.33 18.06 -18.98
CA GLU A 353 -40.03 17.58 -17.79
C GLU A 353 -41.46 17.13 -18.14
N SER A 354 -41.97 16.12 -17.41
CA SER A 354 -43.39 16.09 -17.04
C SER A 354 -43.61 15.31 -15.73
N ASP A 355 -44.35 15.98 -14.85
CA ASP A 355 -44.71 15.65 -13.48
C ASP A 355 -45.43 14.31 -13.24
N LYS A 356 -45.29 13.80 -12.00
CA LYS A 356 -46.45 13.64 -11.09
C LYS A 356 -46.03 13.41 -9.63
N SER A 357 -46.42 14.37 -8.82
CA SER A 357 -46.39 14.41 -7.37
C SER A 357 -47.20 13.28 -6.70
N LYS A 358 -46.65 12.73 -5.62
CA LYS A 358 -47.42 12.26 -4.45
C LYS A 358 -46.63 12.58 -3.19
N ASP A 359 -47.22 13.44 -2.37
CA ASP A 359 -46.79 13.85 -1.05
C ASP A 359 -46.57 12.66 -0.11
N LEU A 360 -45.42 12.61 0.56
CA LEU A 360 -45.26 12.00 1.87
C LEU A 360 -44.30 12.89 2.68
N LYS A 361 -44.82 13.37 3.81
CA LYS A 361 -44.21 14.34 4.72
C LYS A 361 -42.82 13.91 5.17
N ALA A 362 -41.87 14.83 5.03
CA ALA A 362 -40.54 14.76 5.59
C ALA A 362 -40.61 14.60 7.11
N THR A 363 -39.95 13.56 7.62
CA THR A 363 -39.48 13.52 9.01
C THR A 363 -37.96 13.62 8.89
N GLU A 364 -37.39 14.68 9.47
CA GLU A 364 -35.96 14.94 9.50
C GLU A 364 -35.19 13.71 10.01
N THR A 365 -34.35 13.15 9.16
CA THR A 365 -33.23 12.31 9.60
C THR A 365 -32.10 12.53 8.62
N SER A 366 -31.16 13.36 9.03
CA SER A 366 -29.87 13.57 8.40
C SER A 366 -29.20 12.21 8.20
N THR A 367 -29.03 11.78 6.96
CA THR A 367 -28.22 10.61 6.58
C THR A 367 -26.73 10.94 6.71
N THR A 368 -26.29 11.21 7.93
CA THR A 368 -24.89 11.08 8.36
C THR A 368 -24.70 9.68 8.93
N THR A 369 -24.58 8.67 8.07
CA THR A 369 -24.28 7.31 8.52
C THR A 369 -23.34 6.61 7.56
N SER A 370 -22.03 6.74 7.81
CA SER A 370 -21.05 5.67 7.52
C SER A 370 -19.67 5.80 8.21
N PHE A 371 -19.37 6.82 9.03
CA PHE A 371 -17.99 7.01 9.53
C PHE A 371 -17.70 6.87 11.04
N GLU A 372 -18.66 6.47 11.88
CA GLU A 372 -18.36 6.24 13.31
C GLU A 372 -19.02 4.95 13.84
N ARG A 373 -18.53 3.78 13.41
CA ARG A 373 -18.59 2.60 14.30
C ARG A 373 -17.44 2.76 15.30
N GLN A 374 -17.73 2.95 16.59
CA GLN A 374 -16.76 2.60 17.62
C GLN A 374 -16.29 1.18 17.32
N LEU A 375 -15.01 1.01 17.03
CA LEU A 375 -14.43 -0.29 16.73
C LEU A 375 -14.71 -1.20 17.93
N PHE A 376 -15.54 -2.23 17.71
CA PHE A 376 -15.78 -3.24 18.72
C PHE A 376 -14.44 -3.83 19.14
N ARG A 377 -14.12 -3.70 20.43
CA ARG A 377 -12.91 -4.27 21.03
C ARG A 377 -13.28 -5.63 21.63
N PRO A 378 -12.74 -6.74 21.10
CA PRO A 378 -12.97 -8.04 21.70
C PRO A 378 -12.45 -8.10 23.13
N ILE A 379 -13.12 -8.90 23.95
CA ILE A 379 -12.70 -9.18 25.32
C ILE A 379 -12.23 -10.62 25.37
N TYR A 380 -10.96 -10.80 25.75
CA TYR A 380 -10.30 -12.10 25.89
C TYR A 380 -10.27 -12.50 27.37
N LYS A 381 -10.68 -13.73 27.68
CA LYS A 381 -10.74 -14.28 29.04
C LYS A 381 -9.75 -15.40 29.29
N GLY A 382 -9.10 -15.90 28.25
CA GLY A 382 -8.08 -16.92 28.39
C GLY A 382 -6.75 -16.40 28.95
N GLU A 383 -5.91 -17.36 29.36
CA GLU A 383 -4.57 -17.09 29.89
C GLU A 383 -3.65 -16.43 28.86
N VAL A 384 -2.69 -15.63 29.35
CA VAL A 384 -1.69 -14.96 28.51
C VAL A 384 -0.80 -15.98 27.82
N ASN A 385 -0.67 -15.87 26.49
CA ASN A 385 0.08 -16.79 25.63
C ASN A 385 1.34 -16.14 25.01
N ALA A 386 1.90 -15.12 25.67
CA ALA A 386 3.04 -14.38 25.16
C ALA A 386 4.20 -14.30 26.17
N ILE A 387 5.41 -14.16 25.63
CA ILE A 387 6.64 -13.73 26.32
C ILE A 387 7.14 -12.43 25.67
N CYS A 388 7.84 -11.59 26.42
CA CYS A 388 8.34 -10.30 25.97
C CYS A 388 9.88 -10.24 25.99
N ILE A 389 10.48 -9.79 24.89
CA ILE A 389 11.89 -9.43 24.84
C ILE A 389 12.03 -8.02 25.42
N GLN A 390 12.72 -7.91 26.56
CA GLN A 390 12.96 -6.64 27.24
C GLN A 390 14.23 -5.93 26.74
N LEU A 391 15.28 -6.70 26.48
CA LEU A 391 16.57 -6.20 26.01
C LEU A 391 17.12 -7.15 24.95
N PHE A 392 17.67 -6.60 23.88
CA PHE A 392 18.30 -7.37 22.81
C PHE A 392 19.53 -6.63 22.31
N CYS A 393 20.65 -7.34 22.18
CA CYS A 393 21.81 -6.87 21.46
C CYS A 393 22.53 -8.05 20.79
N ILE A 394 23.20 -7.79 19.68
CA ILE A 394 24.03 -8.77 18.98
C ILE A 394 25.13 -8.00 18.24
N ASP A 395 26.32 -8.59 18.14
CA ASP A 395 27.39 -8.00 17.33
C ASP A 395 26.96 -7.92 15.86
N GLU A 396 27.32 -6.81 15.21
CA GLU A 396 26.96 -6.50 13.82
C GLU A 396 27.38 -7.61 12.84
N GLN A 397 28.48 -8.32 13.13
CA GLN A 397 28.95 -9.41 12.26
C GLN A 397 27.98 -10.60 12.24
N HIS A 398 27.22 -10.79 13.32
CA HIS A 398 26.36 -11.94 13.56
C HIS A 398 24.86 -11.59 13.54
N GLU A 399 24.49 -10.34 13.25
CA GLU A 399 23.09 -9.84 13.29
C GLU A 399 22.11 -10.70 12.47
N THR A 400 22.57 -11.23 11.34
CA THR A 400 21.80 -12.11 10.43
C THR A 400 21.42 -13.46 11.05
N ARG A 401 22.03 -13.85 12.18
CA ARG A 401 21.75 -15.06 12.95
C ARG A 401 20.87 -14.80 14.18
N SER A 402 20.34 -13.59 14.33
CA SER A 402 19.49 -13.21 15.46
C SER A 402 18.27 -14.12 15.69
N LEU A 403 17.71 -14.75 14.64
CA LEU A 403 16.62 -15.73 14.77
C LEU A 403 17.03 -17.03 15.48
N ASP A 404 18.32 -17.34 15.60
CA ASP A 404 18.79 -18.54 16.30
C ASP A 404 18.37 -18.51 17.78
N PHE A 405 18.29 -17.31 18.39
CA PHE A 405 17.78 -17.12 19.76
C PHE A 405 16.40 -17.74 19.95
N LEU A 406 15.46 -17.45 19.05
CA LEU A 406 14.04 -17.79 19.24
C LEU A 406 13.81 -19.30 19.38
N HIS A 407 14.62 -20.14 18.73
CA HIS A 407 14.53 -21.60 18.88
C HIS A 407 14.74 -22.03 20.33
N PHE A 408 15.75 -21.48 21.00
CA PHE A 408 16.05 -21.78 22.40
C PHE A 408 15.02 -21.14 23.33
N VAL A 409 14.58 -19.92 23.03
CA VAL A 409 13.57 -19.21 23.83
C VAL A 409 12.26 -19.98 23.94
N PHE A 410 11.72 -20.49 22.83
CA PHE A 410 10.48 -21.29 22.87
C PHE A 410 10.68 -22.68 23.50
N GLN A 411 11.93 -23.16 23.64
CA GLN A 411 12.22 -24.36 24.43
C GLN A 411 12.16 -24.09 25.94
N LEU A 412 12.57 -22.89 26.38
CA LEU A 412 12.48 -22.47 27.78
C LEU A 412 11.02 -22.23 28.20
N PHE A 413 10.17 -21.72 27.30
CA PHE A 413 8.76 -21.43 27.57
C PHE A 413 7.82 -22.27 26.67
N PRO A 414 7.66 -23.59 26.93
CA PRO A 414 6.93 -24.49 26.05
C PRO A 414 5.42 -24.19 25.95
N ASP A 415 4.85 -23.57 27.00
CA ASP A 415 3.42 -23.25 27.12
C ASP A 415 3.00 -21.94 26.46
N LYS A 416 3.96 -21.20 25.90
CA LYS A 416 3.78 -19.88 25.28
C LYS A 416 4.03 -19.97 23.77
N ASP A 417 3.11 -19.46 22.98
CA ASP A 417 3.22 -19.53 21.51
C ASP A 417 3.68 -18.21 20.86
N PHE A 418 3.57 -17.08 21.56
CA PHE A 418 3.94 -15.77 21.04
C PHE A 418 5.17 -15.19 21.75
N CYS A 419 6.04 -14.54 20.99
CA CYS A 419 7.13 -13.72 21.46
C CYS A 419 6.91 -12.29 20.96
N ILE A 420 7.00 -11.30 21.84
CA ILE A 420 6.73 -9.90 21.51
C ILE A 420 7.94 -9.02 21.84
N ILE A 421 8.07 -7.92 21.10
CA ILE A 421 9.07 -6.89 21.39
C ILE A 421 8.48 -5.52 21.09
N THR A 422 8.74 -4.56 21.97
CA THR A 422 8.38 -3.16 21.79
C THR A 422 9.60 -2.34 21.42
N VAL A 423 9.52 -1.57 20.34
CA VAL A 423 10.65 -0.79 19.80
C VAL A 423 10.24 0.67 19.65
N PRO A 424 11.05 1.65 20.12
CA PRO A 424 10.74 3.06 19.91
C PRO A 424 10.63 3.46 18.44
N HIS A 425 9.75 4.40 18.10
CA HIS A 425 9.47 4.83 16.71
C HIS A 425 10.69 5.35 15.92
N MET A 426 11.72 5.84 16.62
CA MET A 426 12.92 6.41 16.00
C MET A 426 14.02 5.39 15.73
N VAL A 427 13.87 4.16 16.24
CA VAL A 427 14.84 3.08 16.04
C VAL A 427 14.54 2.37 14.72
N PRO A 428 15.51 2.21 13.81
CA PRO A 428 15.32 1.49 12.55
C PRO A 428 15.09 0.00 12.77
N GLU A 429 14.46 -0.67 11.79
CA GLU A 429 14.23 -2.10 11.86
C GLU A 429 15.56 -2.88 11.71
N PHE A 430 15.93 -3.65 12.74
CA PHE A 430 17.08 -4.56 12.74
C PHE A 430 16.67 -5.99 12.33
N HIS A 431 17.64 -6.86 12.04
CA HIS A 431 17.37 -8.14 11.36
C HIS A 431 16.36 -9.05 12.08
N LEU A 432 16.36 -9.09 13.42
CA LEU A 432 15.44 -9.92 14.19
C LEU A 432 13.98 -9.53 13.94
N ILE A 433 13.67 -8.23 13.99
CA ILE A 433 12.29 -7.73 13.91
C ILE A 433 11.73 -7.72 12.49
N GLN A 434 12.57 -7.85 11.46
CA GLN A 434 12.13 -8.05 10.08
C GLN A 434 11.34 -9.35 9.90
N SER A 435 11.53 -10.35 10.78
CA SER A 435 10.76 -11.60 10.79
C SER A 435 9.47 -11.52 11.61
N PHE A 436 9.30 -10.46 12.41
CA PHE A 436 8.11 -10.25 13.24
C PHE A 436 7.02 -9.54 12.45
N VAL A 437 5.78 -9.74 12.89
CA VAL A 437 4.63 -8.98 12.37
C VAL A 437 4.48 -7.73 13.21
N ARG A 438 4.61 -6.56 12.56
CA ARG A 438 4.24 -5.29 13.17
C ARG A 438 2.73 -5.25 13.39
N ILE A 439 2.31 -4.88 14.59
CA ILE A 439 0.90 -4.70 14.95
C ILE A 439 0.48 -3.26 14.71
N ILE A 440 -0.71 -3.08 14.15
CA ILE A 440 -1.26 -1.76 13.86
C ILE A 440 -1.70 -1.10 15.19
N PRO A 441 -1.14 0.07 15.56
CA PRO A 441 -1.62 0.81 16.73
C PRO A 441 -2.99 1.43 16.44
N PHE A 442 -3.82 1.58 17.47
CA PHE A 442 -5.03 2.38 17.36
C PHE A 442 -4.67 3.86 17.21
N ILE A 443 -5.52 4.61 16.49
CA ILE A 443 -5.31 6.03 16.18
C ILE A 443 -5.17 6.90 17.45
N ASN A 444 -5.76 6.48 18.57
CA ASN A 444 -5.68 7.16 19.86
C ASN A 444 -4.65 6.53 20.82
N SER A 445 -3.76 5.66 20.32
CA SER A 445 -2.71 5.09 21.16
C SER A 445 -1.75 6.18 21.63
N THR A 446 -1.53 6.24 22.93
CA THR A 446 -0.59 7.16 23.58
C THR A 446 0.80 6.54 23.76
N LEU A 447 0.98 5.27 23.36
CA LEU A 447 2.20 4.53 23.58
C LEU A 447 3.27 4.95 22.55
N ASP A 448 4.47 5.28 23.03
CA ASP A 448 5.57 5.82 22.21
C ASP A 448 6.45 4.73 21.55
N GLN A 449 5.95 3.50 21.46
CA GLN A 449 6.64 2.34 20.92
C GLN A 449 5.76 1.58 19.95
N GLU A 450 6.41 0.95 18.98
CA GLU A 450 5.85 -0.03 18.07
C GLU A 450 5.83 -1.41 18.69
N LEU A 451 4.78 -2.19 18.40
CA LEU A 451 4.66 -3.58 18.86
C LEU A 451 4.90 -4.54 17.69
N TYR A 452 5.82 -5.48 17.91
CA TYR A 452 6.12 -6.57 16.99
C TYR A 452 5.81 -7.91 17.65
N VAL A 453 5.16 -8.80 16.91
CA VAL A 453 4.73 -10.13 17.38
C VAL A 453 5.28 -11.20 16.48
N PHE A 454 5.85 -12.25 17.08
CA PHE A 454 6.30 -13.45 16.41
C PHE A 454 5.65 -14.67 17.05
N HIS A 455 5.17 -15.61 16.23
CA HIS A 455 4.58 -16.85 16.72
C HIS A 455 5.54 -18.02 16.48
N ARG A 456 5.59 -18.99 17.40
CA ARG A 456 6.51 -20.15 17.36
C ARG A 456 6.50 -20.89 16.02
N SER A 457 5.33 -21.02 15.39
CA SER A 457 5.19 -21.71 14.10
C SER A 457 5.88 -20.96 12.96
N GLY A 458 6.22 -19.68 13.13
CA GLY A 458 7.04 -18.94 12.18
C GLY A 458 8.46 -19.50 12.04
N LEU A 459 8.96 -20.28 13.00
CA LEU A 459 10.26 -20.97 12.89
C LEU A 459 10.21 -22.20 11.97
N LEU A 460 9.02 -22.63 11.55
CA LEU A 460 8.86 -23.80 10.69
C LEU A 460 9.40 -23.50 9.29
N LYS A 461 10.53 -24.13 8.95
CA LYS A 461 11.16 -24.01 7.63
C LYS A 461 10.42 -24.76 6.52
N SER A 462 9.34 -25.46 6.83
CA SER A 462 8.55 -26.29 5.90
C SER A 462 7.45 -25.49 5.19
N PHE A 463 7.77 -24.30 4.66
CA PHE A 463 6.85 -23.48 3.89
C PHE A 463 6.96 -23.85 2.41
N HIS A 464 5.92 -24.48 1.87
CA HIS A 464 5.91 -24.95 0.48
C HIS A 464 4.79 -24.27 -0.30
N VAL A 465 5.10 -23.83 -1.51
CA VAL A 465 4.13 -23.22 -2.43
C VAL A 465 3.89 -24.17 -3.59
N ARG A 466 2.63 -24.36 -3.96
CA ARG A 466 2.25 -25.23 -5.09
C ARG A 466 0.94 -24.79 -5.72
N ALA A 467 0.64 -25.30 -6.91
CA ALA A 467 -0.67 -25.15 -7.52
C ALA A 467 -1.79 -25.75 -6.62
N ALA A 468 -2.94 -25.09 -6.61
CA ALA A 468 -4.11 -25.50 -5.85
C ALA A 468 -4.72 -26.80 -6.42
N LYS A 469 -5.28 -27.64 -5.56
CA LYS A 469 -5.95 -28.90 -5.91
C LYS A 469 -7.38 -28.90 -5.39
N SER A 470 -8.24 -29.75 -5.97
CA SER A 470 -9.63 -29.90 -5.53
C SER A 470 -9.77 -30.34 -4.06
N THR A 471 -8.77 -31.04 -3.53
CA THR A 471 -8.70 -31.44 -2.12
C THR A 471 -8.50 -30.26 -1.16
N ASP A 472 -7.98 -29.13 -1.64
CA ASP A 472 -7.62 -27.99 -0.79
C ASP A 472 -8.83 -27.10 -0.45
N VAL A 473 -9.95 -27.22 -1.19
CA VAL A 473 -11.12 -26.33 -1.12
C VAL A 473 -11.66 -26.18 0.31
N PHE A 474 -11.77 -27.28 1.06
CA PHE A 474 -12.25 -27.24 2.44
C PHE A 474 -11.30 -26.46 3.37
N ALA A 475 -9.99 -26.70 3.24
CA ALA A 475 -8.98 -26.02 4.04
C ALA A 475 -8.92 -24.52 3.70
N ILE A 476 -9.03 -24.18 2.42
CA ILE A 476 -9.10 -22.80 1.94
C ILE A 476 -10.35 -22.10 2.48
N LYS A 477 -11.53 -22.73 2.40
CA LYS A 477 -12.77 -22.17 2.94
C LYS A 477 -12.66 -21.82 4.42
N ARG A 478 -11.98 -22.66 5.22
CA ARG A 478 -11.70 -22.39 6.64
C ARG A 478 -10.73 -21.22 6.82
N LEU A 479 -9.70 -21.09 5.98
CA LEU A 479 -8.73 -19.99 6.05
C LEU A 479 -9.36 -18.63 5.77
N ILE A 480 -10.23 -18.53 4.77
CA ILE A 480 -10.80 -17.26 4.31
C ILE A 480 -12.15 -16.92 4.95
N GLN A 481 -12.68 -17.76 5.84
CA GLN A 481 -14.04 -17.63 6.36
C GLN A 481 -14.35 -16.24 6.96
N THR A 482 -13.35 -15.60 7.56
CA THR A 482 -13.46 -14.28 8.20
C THR A 482 -13.25 -13.10 7.27
N LEU A 483 -12.89 -13.33 6.00
CA LEU A 483 -12.65 -12.28 5.01
C LEU A 483 -13.97 -11.86 4.34
N GLU A 484 -14.11 -10.57 4.04
CA GLU A 484 -15.30 -10.02 3.39
C GLU A 484 -15.50 -10.57 1.96
N LEU A 485 -14.41 -10.89 1.26
CA LEU A 485 -14.40 -11.39 -0.12
C LEU A 485 -14.24 -12.91 -0.22
N ASN A 486 -14.65 -13.64 0.82
CA ASN A 486 -14.50 -15.08 0.89
C ASN A 486 -15.20 -15.83 -0.27
N GLU A 487 -16.43 -15.44 -0.63
CA GLU A 487 -17.19 -16.05 -1.73
C GLU A 487 -16.51 -15.82 -3.08
N ALA A 488 -16.05 -14.59 -3.35
CA ALA A 488 -15.35 -14.26 -4.61
C ALA A 488 -14.07 -15.08 -4.81
N ILE A 489 -13.28 -15.27 -3.74
CA ILE A 489 -12.08 -16.10 -3.77
C ILE A 489 -12.43 -17.57 -4.07
N LEU A 490 -13.53 -18.09 -3.52
CA LEU A 490 -13.98 -19.45 -3.78
C LEU A 490 -14.48 -19.62 -5.21
N ASP A 491 -15.22 -18.65 -5.74
CA ASP A 491 -15.71 -18.67 -7.13
C ASP A 491 -14.54 -18.70 -8.12
N ASP A 492 -13.54 -17.85 -7.93
CA ASP A 492 -12.33 -17.82 -8.77
C ASP A 492 -11.49 -19.10 -8.64
N LEU A 493 -11.40 -19.67 -7.44
CA LEU A 493 -10.78 -20.97 -7.24
C LEU A 493 -11.55 -22.08 -7.99
N ASN A 494 -12.88 -22.05 -7.95
CA ASN A 494 -13.72 -23.01 -8.67
C ASN A 494 -13.58 -22.87 -10.19
N ASN A 495 -13.45 -21.65 -10.71
CA ASN A 495 -13.15 -21.38 -12.12
C ASN A 495 -11.79 -22.00 -12.53
N TYR A 496 -10.77 -21.84 -11.67
CA TYR A 496 -9.48 -22.50 -11.88
C TYR A 496 -9.59 -24.03 -11.89
N LEU A 497 -10.29 -24.61 -10.93
CA LEU A 497 -10.40 -26.07 -10.80
C LEU A 497 -11.24 -26.72 -11.91
N SER A 498 -12.22 -26.00 -12.46
CA SER A 498 -13.12 -26.51 -13.50
C SER A 498 -12.57 -26.31 -14.91
N ALA A 499 -12.17 -25.09 -15.27
CA ALA A 499 -11.84 -24.71 -16.66
C ALA A 499 -10.42 -24.14 -16.83
N ARG A 500 -9.75 -23.70 -15.74
CA ARG A 500 -8.46 -22.97 -15.77
C ARG A 500 -8.47 -21.70 -16.62
N ARG A 501 -9.66 -21.23 -16.98
CA ARG A 501 -9.91 -20.03 -17.77
C ARG A 501 -11.19 -19.40 -17.30
N ASP A 502 -11.21 -18.09 -17.34
CA ASP A 502 -12.44 -17.32 -17.15
C ASP A 502 -13.36 -17.47 -18.39
N PRO A 503 -14.65 -17.06 -18.27
CA PRO A 503 -15.60 -17.11 -19.39
C PRO A 503 -15.16 -16.31 -20.63
N ASP A 504 -14.29 -15.31 -20.46
CA ASP A 504 -13.69 -14.49 -21.51
C ASP A 504 -12.48 -15.17 -22.19
N GLY A 505 -12.05 -16.33 -21.69
CA GLY A 505 -10.91 -17.10 -22.20
C GLY A 505 -9.57 -16.78 -21.52
N THR A 506 -9.53 -15.83 -20.58
CA THR A 506 -8.32 -15.43 -19.87
C THR A 506 -7.80 -16.59 -19.00
N PRO A 507 -6.52 -17.00 -19.11
CA PRO A 507 -5.96 -18.04 -18.26
C PRO A 507 -5.96 -17.65 -16.78
N VAL A 508 -6.46 -18.55 -15.93
CA VAL A 508 -6.47 -18.40 -14.47
C VAL A 508 -5.50 -19.42 -13.87
N GLN A 509 -4.75 -19.00 -12.85
CA GLN A 509 -3.88 -19.90 -12.08
C GLN A 509 -4.09 -19.64 -10.58
N ALA A 510 -4.19 -20.71 -9.79
CA ALA A 510 -4.34 -20.62 -8.35
C ALA A 510 -3.22 -21.39 -7.62
N PHE A 511 -2.70 -20.79 -6.56
CA PHE A 511 -1.60 -21.29 -5.75
C PHE A 511 -1.98 -21.32 -4.28
N VAL A 512 -1.45 -22.29 -3.55
CA VAL A 512 -1.60 -22.43 -2.11
C VAL A 512 -0.24 -22.50 -1.44
N ALA A 513 -0.16 -21.91 -0.25
CA ALA A 513 0.96 -22.09 0.65
C ALA A 513 0.59 -23.14 1.71
N GLU A 514 1.47 -24.13 1.91
CA GLU A 514 1.26 -25.28 2.77
C GLU A 514 2.40 -25.40 3.78
N VAL A 515 2.05 -25.57 5.05
CA VAL A 515 2.98 -25.84 6.16
C VAL A 515 2.47 -27.06 6.93
N LEU A 516 3.30 -28.10 7.07
CA LEU A 516 2.94 -29.35 7.76
C LEU A 516 1.57 -29.92 7.34
N ASN A 517 1.30 -29.96 6.03
CA ASN A 517 0.03 -30.41 5.43
C ASN A 517 -1.20 -29.54 5.74
N GLN A 518 -1.00 -28.34 6.28
CA GLN A 518 -2.05 -27.35 6.48
C GLN A 518 -1.92 -26.21 5.47
N ILE A 519 -3.02 -25.87 4.80
CA ILE A 519 -3.07 -24.68 3.94
C ILE A 519 -3.09 -23.42 4.82
N VAL A 520 -2.12 -22.55 4.58
CA VAL A 520 -1.91 -21.30 5.33
C VAL A 520 -2.04 -20.06 4.46
N GLY A 521 -2.09 -20.22 3.12
CA GLY A 521 -2.26 -19.11 2.19
C GLY A 521 -2.87 -19.55 0.85
N ILE A 522 -3.49 -18.61 0.15
CA ILE A 522 -4.05 -18.76 -1.19
C ILE A 522 -3.75 -17.53 -2.04
N SER A 523 -3.44 -17.74 -3.31
CA SER A 523 -3.38 -16.68 -4.31
C SER A 523 -3.99 -17.12 -5.62
N VAL A 524 -4.65 -16.19 -6.31
CA VAL A 524 -5.19 -16.38 -7.67
C VAL A 524 -4.64 -15.28 -8.56
N ILE A 525 -4.09 -15.68 -9.71
CA ILE A 525 -3.54 -14.78 -10.71
C ILE A 525 -4.16 -15.06 -12.09
N ARG A 526 -4.12 -14.03 -12.94
CA ARG A 526 -4.55 -14.07 -14.34
C ARG A 526 -3.44 -13.56 -15.25
N ASN A 527 -3.56 -13.75 -16.56
CA ASN A 527 -2.71 -13.02 -17.51
C ASN A 527 -3.15 -11.55 -17.56
N GLU A 528 -2.19 -10.62 -17.53
CA GLU A 528 -2.50 -9.20 -17.72
C GLU A 528 -2.76 -8.92 -19.21
N MET A 529 -3.95 -8.42 -19.52
CA MET A 529 -4.41 -8.19 -20.89
C MET A 529 -4.32 -6.72 -21.30
N ASP A 530 -4.26 -5.79 -20.33
CA ASP A 530 -4.25 -4.34 -20.55
C ASP A 530 -2.82 -3.75 -20.41
N ILE A 531 -1.79 -4.45 -20.88
CA ILE A 531 -0.38 -4.04 -20.75
C ILE A 531 -0.10 -2.73 -21.48
N GLU A 532 -0.62 -2.52 -22.69
CA GLU A 532 -0.44 -1.24 -23.41
C GLU A 532 -1.12 -0.07 -22.69
N TYR A 533 -2.25 -0.33 -22.02
CA TYR A 533 -2.90 0.66 -21.18
C TYR A 533 -2.02 1.01 -19.99
N ILE A 534 -1.51 0.00 -19.26
CA ILE A 534 -0.60 0.21 -18.12
C ILE A 534 0.62 1.02 -18.55
N ARG A 535 1.27 0.66 -19.67
CA ARG A 535 2.45 1.37 -20.19
C ARG A 535 2.16 2.84 -20.55
N SER A 536 0.99 3.12 -21.12
CA SER A 536 0.62 4.48 -21.51
C SER A 536 0.13 5.33 -20.34
N HIS A 537 -0.43 4.71 -19.29
CA HIS A 537 -1.08 5.39 -18.18
C HIS A 537 -0.25 5.45 -16.89
N TYR A 538 0.82 4.65 -16.76
CA TYR A 538 1.65 4.60 -15.55
C TYR A 538 3.15 4.61 -15.88
N ASN A 539 3.96 5.17 -14.98
CA ASN A 539 5.43 5.18 -15.07
C ASN A 539 6.04 3.82 -14.65
N ILE A 540 5.62 2.76 -15.32
CA ILE A 540 6.06 1.41 -14.99
C ILE A 540 7.50 1.13 -15.48
N GLU A 541 8.00 1.93 -16.42
CA GLU A 541 9.38 1.88 -16.92
C GLU A 541 10.43 2.25 -15.87
N ASP A 542 10.01 2.87 -14.77
CA ASP A 542 10.86 3.10 -13.59
C ASP A 542 11.25 1.76 -12.92
N PHE A 543 10.50 0.68 -13.18
CA PHE A 543 10.67 -0.63 -12.56
C PHE A 543 11.07 -1.74 -13.53
N ILE A 544 10.62 -1.66 -14.80
CA ILE A 544 10.86 -2.70 -15.81
C ILE A 544 11.23 -2.15 -17.19
N TYR A 545 12.09 -2.87 -17.90
CA TYR A 545 12.35 -2.62 -19.33
C TYR A 545 11.46 -3.49 -20.22
N PHE A 546 10.31 -2.97 -20.65
CA PHE A 546 9.31 -3.72 -21.45
C PHE A 546 9.84 -4.51 -22.65
N SER A 547 10.89 -4.03 -23.31
CA SER A 547 11.51 -4.73 -24.45
C SER A 547 12.07 -6.11 -24.10
N HIS A 548 12.25 -6.40 -22.82
CA HIS A 548 12.78 -7.65 -22.31
C HIS A 548 11.73 -8.61 -21.74
N TYR A 549 10.44 -8.26 -21.86
CA TYR A 549 9.33 -9.08 -21.36
C TYR A 549 8.39 -9.48 -22.48
N GLN A 550 7.92 -10.73 -22.43
CA GLN A 550 6.84 -11.22 -23.29
C GLN A 550 5.48 -10.94 -22.65
N GLN A 551 4.42 -10.91 -23.46
CA GLN A 551 3.06 -10.62 -23.01
C GLN A 551 2.60 -11.61 -21.93
N GLU A 552 3.00 -12.87 -22.05
CA GLU A 552 2.67 -13.95 -21.14
C GLU A 552 3.42 -13.86 -19.81
N GLU A 553 4.49 -13.06 -19.69
CA GLU A 553 5.25 -12.91 -18.45
C GLU A 553 4.61 -11.92 -17.47
N HIS A 554 3.61 -11.17 -17.93
CA HIS A 554 2.84 -10.24 -17.14
C HIS A 554 1.65 -10.97 -16.48
N GLY A 555 1.63 -10.96 -15.15
CA GLY A 555 0.55 -11.52 -14.34
C GLY A 555 -0.25 -10.43 -13.65
N HIS A 556 -1.56 -10.62 -13.59
CA HIS A 556 -2.46 -9.82 -12.78
C HIS A 556 -2.74 -10.58 -11.49
N LEU A 557 -2.38 -10.01 -10.35
CA LEU A 557 -2.67 -10.57 -9.03
C LEU A 557 -4.11 -10.21 -8.66
N TYR A 558 -4.99 -11.20 -8.54
CA TYR A 558 -6.40 -10.94 -8.26
C TYR A 558 -6.73 -11.14 -6.78
N HIS A 559 -6.25 -12.26 -6.24
CA HIS A 559 -6.44 -12.61 -4.85
C HIS A 559 -5.14 -13.02 -4.19
N PHE A 560 -4.99 -12.63 -2.92
CA PHE A 560 -3.87 -13.05 -2.08
C PHE A 560 -4.28 -12.95 -0.62
N SER A 561 -4.27 -14.09 0.06
CA SER A 561 -4.51 -14.17 1.50
C SER A 561 -3.47 -15.09 2.13
N LEU A 562 -2.93 -14.68 3.26
CA LEU A 562 -1.92 -15.43 4.00
C LEU A 562 -2.20 -15.30 5.49
N ASN A 563 -2.10 -16.41 6.21
CA ASN A 563 -2.19 -16.41 7.66
C ASN A 563 -1.10 -15.47 8.25
N PRO A 564 -1.46 -14.49 9.09
CA PRO A 564 -0.54 -13.51 9.64
C PRO A 564 0.70 -14.11 10.32
N ILE A 565 0.61 -15.31 10.89
CA ILE A 565 1.75 -16.02 11.51
C ILE A 565 2.92 -16.21 10.52
N PHE A 566 2.63 -16.39 9.23
CA PHE A 566 3.62 -16.64 8.19
C PHE A 566 3.88 -15.42 7.30
N HIS A 567 3.50 -14.23 7.76
CA HIS A 567 3.60 -12.98 6.98
C HIS A 567 5.03 -12.64 6.52
N HIS A 568 6.05 -13.05 7.26
CA HIS A 568 7.45 -12.88 6.87
C HIS A 568 7.80 -13.68 5.60
N TYR A 569 7.07 -14.75 5.29
CA TYR A 569 7.20 -15.52 4.04
C TYR A 569 6.39 -14.98 2.87
N ALA A 570 5.67 -13.86 3.01
CA ALA A 570 4.85 -13.32 1.92
C ALA A 570 5.66 -12.96 0.66
N LYS A 571 6.86 -12.37 0.80
CA LYS A 571 7.76 -12.13 -0.35
C LYS A 571 8.17 -13.43 -1.03
N HIS A 572 8.47 -14.46 -0.24
CA HIS A 572 8.79 -15.79 -0.76
C HIS A 572 7.58 -16.42 -1.48
N PHE A 573 6.37 -16.27 -0.94
CA PHE A 573 5.14 -16.75 -1.60
C PHE A 573 4.94 -16.07 -2.96
N MET A 574 5.09 -14.75 -3.06
CA MET A 574 5.02 -14.04 -4.36
C MET A 574 6.16 -14.42 -5.31
N LYS A 575 7.38 -14.61 -4.80
CA LYS A 575 8.52 -15.11 -5.59
C LYS A 575 8.20 -16.48 -6.21
N GLU A 576 7.65 -17.39 -5.43
CA GLU A 576 7.26 -18.72 -5.90
C GLU A 576 6.09 -18.68 -6.89
N ILE A 577 5.13 -17.76 -6.71
CA ILE A 577 4.07 -17.54 -7.70
C ILE A 577 4.69 -17.13 -9.04
N LEU A 578 5.66 -16.22 -9.06
CA LEU A 578 6.36 -15.83 -10.29
C LEU A 578 7.03 -17.03 -10.98
N ARG A 579 7.78 -17.83 -10.20
CA ARG A 579 8.49 -19.02 -10.71
C ARG A 579 7.55 -20.11 -11.23
N LEU A 580 6.53 -20.48 -10.45
CA LEU A 580 5.61 -21.56 -10.80
C LEU A 580 4.64 -21.19 -11.94
N ALA A 581 4.34 -19.91 -12.10
CA ALA A 581 3.43 -19.42 -13.13
C ALA A 581 4.13 -19.00 -14.43
N HIS A 582 5.45 -19.09 -14.49
CA HIS A 582 6.29 -18.53 -15.58
C HIS A 582 6.03 -17.05 -15.81
N LYS A 583 5.91 -16.30 -14.70
CA LYS A 583 5.72 -14.85 -14.70
C LYS A 583 6.98 -14.16 -14.24
N SER A 584 7.17 -12.94 -14.72
CA SER A 584 8.26 -12.06 -14.28
C SER A 584 7.75 -10.84 -13.52
N CYS A 585 6.49 -10.45 -13.76
CA CYS A 585 5.84 -9.29 -13.14
C CYS A 585 4.44 -9.62 -12.62
N LEU A 586 4.08 -9.07 -11.46
CA LEU A 586 2.71 -9.05 -10.94
C LEU A 586 2.21 -7.61 -10.85
N TYR A 587 1.00 -7.38 -11.37
CA TYR A 587 0.27 -6.12 -11.28
C TYR A 587 -0.92 -6.28 -10.37
N TYR A 588 -1.17 -5.26 -9.55
CA TYR A 588 -2.31 -5.24 -8.64
C TYR A 588 -2.99 -3.88 -8.72
N PRO A 589 -4.11 -3.76 -9.46
CA PRO A 589 -4.93 -2.55 -9.45
C PRO A 589 -5.74 -2.45 -8.16
N ILE A 590 -5.98 -1.25 -7.66
CA ILE A 590 -6.91 -0.93 -6.56
C ILE A 590 -7.86 0.16 -7.04
N TYR A 591 -9.15 -0.16 -7.12
CA TYR A 591 -10.19 0.80 -7.48
C TYR A 591 -10.72 1.54 -6.24
N SER A 592 -11.05 2.83 -6.40
CA SER A 592 -11.54 3.70 -5.32
C SER A 592 -12.97 3.39 -4.85
N GLN A 593 -13.77 2.66 -5.65
CA GLN A 593 -15.19 2.40 -5.38
C GLN A 593 -15.54 0.91 -5.41
N PRO A 594 -16.16 0.36 -4.35
CA PRO A 594 -17.09 -0.74 -4.51
C PRO A 594 -18.40 -0.18 -5.07
N VAL A 595 -18.68 -0.40 -6.35
CA VAL A 595 -20.00 -0.07 -6.91
C VAL A 595 -21.01 -1.04 -6.31
N GLU A 596 -21.81 -0.57 -5.35
CA GLU A 596 -22.95 -1.35 -4.86
C GLU A 596 -23.94 -1.62 -6.01
N GLY A 597 -24.23 -2.89 -6.24
CA GLY A 597 -25.47 -3.30 -6.90
C GLY A 597 -25.41 -3.66 -8.39
N LYS A 598 -24.26 -3.69 -9.07
CA LYS A 598 -24.18 -4.29 -10.43
C LYS A 598 -22.90 -5.09 -10.64
N TYR A 599 -23.10 -6.39 -10.86
CA TYR A 599 -22.14 -7.46 -11.17
C TYR A 599 -21.34 -8.02 -9.98
N GLN A 600 -21.18 -9.34 -9.97
CA GLN A 600 -20.12 -10.05 -9.23
C GLN A 600 -18.82 -9.27 -9.47
N ASN A 601 -18.34 -8.59 -8.43
CA ASN A 601 -17.47 -7.42 -8.59
C ASN A 601 -16.09 -7.84 -9.15
N PRO A 602 -15.74 -7.49 -10.40
CA PRO A 602 -14.41 -7.78 -10.95
C PRO A 602 -13.29 -6.93 -10.31
N CYS A 603 -13.62 -6.15 -9.28
CA CYS A 603 -12.73 -5.30 -8.48
C CYS A 603 -12.70 -5.75 -7.00
N ALA A 604 -13.10 -6.99 -6.69
CA ALA A 604 -13.02 -7.59 -5.37
C ALA A 604 -11.56 -7.91 -4.99
N HIS A 605 -10.93 -7.00 -4.27
CA HIS A 605 -9.53 -7.02 -3.89
C HIS A 605 -9.28 -7.65 -2.52
N SER A 606 -8.66 -8.83 -2.45
CA SER A 606 -8.36 -9.53 -1.19
C SER A 606 -6.93 -9.33 -0.64
N LEU A 607 -6.06 -8.64 -1.38
CA LEU A 607 -4.66 -8.41 -0.99
C LEU A 607 -4.57 -7.24 0.01
N THR A 608 -4.86 -7.51 1.28
CA THR A 608 -4.50 -6.60 2.37
C THR A 608 -3.14 -6.97 2.98
N SER A 609 -2.72 -8.23 2.86
CA SER A 609 -1.59 -8.76 3.64
C SER A 609 -0.22 -8.61 3.00
N ALA A 610 -0.08 -8.34 1.70
CA ALA A 610 1.22 -8.20 1.05
C ALA A 610 1.40 -6.94 0.20
N LEU A 611 0.44 -6.00 0.28
CA LEU A 611 0.50 -4.73 -0.46
C LEU A 611 1.77 -3.93 -0.15
N HIS A 612 2.25 -3.98 1.10
CA HIS A 612 3.46 -3.26 1.52
C HIS A 612 4.77 -3.76 0.87
N TYR A 613 4.76 -4.98 0.33
CA TYR A 613 5.88 -5.54 -0.41
C TYR A 613 5.87 -5.14 -1.90
N MET A 614 4.72 -4.71 -2.42
CA MET A 614 4.60 -4.16 -3.78
C MET A 614 4.97 -2.67 -3.80
N VAL A 615 5.31 -2.13 -4.96
CA VAL A 615 5.59 -0.69 -5.14
C VAL A 615 4.41 -0.01 -5.84
N PRO A 616 3.92 1.14 -5.33
CA PRO A 616 2.93 1.93 -6.05
C PRO A 616 3.57 2.55 -7.30
N VAL A 617 2.87 2.49 -8.43
CA VAL A 617 3.35 3.02 -9.71
C VAL A 617 2.66 4.35 -9.99
N ARG A 618 3.46 5.41 -10.19
CA ARG A 618 2.93 6.76 -10.38
C ARG A 618 2.13 6.85 -11.70
N PRO A 619 0.92 7.43 -11.69
CA PRO A 619 0.16 7.66 -12.92
C PRO A 619 0.83 8.72 -13.80
N ARG A 620 0.69 8.54 -15.12
CA ARG A 620 1.09 9.50 -16.15
C ARG A 620 -0.04 10.50 -16.39
N ARG A 621 0.32 11.77 -16.50
CA ARG A 621 -0.60 12.80 -17.00
C ARG A 621 -0.95 12.48 -18.45
N GLN A 622 -2.22 12.19 -18.70
CA GLN A 622 -2.72 11.86 -20.03
C GLN A 622 -3.01 13.12 -20.84
N ILE A 623 -2.70 13.05 -22.14
CA ILE A 623 -3.13 14.06 -23.11
C ILE A 623 -4.55 13.71 -23.55
N VAL A 624 -5.47 14.67 -23.48
CA VAL A 624 -6.82 14.51 -24.04
C VAL A 624 -6.74 14.73 -25.55
N TYR A 625 -6.87 13.64 -26.30
CA TYR A 625 -6.80 13.68 -27.76
C TYR A 625 -8.20 13.96 -28.35
N PRO A 626 -8.35 14.97 -29.24
CA PRO A 626 -9.58 15.16 -30.00
C PRO A 626 -9.64 14.11 -31.12
N LEU A 627 -10.05 12.89 -30.77
CA LEU A 627 -10.01 11.71 -31.65
C LEU A 627 -10.73 11.95 -32.99
N GLU A 628 -11.86 12.65 -32.97
CA GLU A 628 -12.63 13.01 -34.16
C GLU A 628 -11.86 13.91 -35.13
N MET A 629 -11.09 14.88 -34.61
CA MET A 629 -10.31 15.80 -35.43
C MET A 629 -9.02 15.15 -35.96
N LEU A 630 -8.46 14.21 -35.21
CA LEU A 630 -7.20 13.55 -35.56
C LEU A 630 -7.39 12.42 -36.58
N GLY A 631 -8.57 11.78 -36.63
CA GLY A 631 -8.87 10.72 -37.59
C GLY A 631 -7.81 9.61 -37.56
N ILE A 632 -7.09 9.42 -38.66
CA ILE A 632 -6.03 8.40 -38.80
C ILE A 632 -4.81 8.70 -37.91
N ASN A 633 -4.60 9.97 -37.54
CA ASN A 633 -3.50 10.38 -36.65
C ASN A 633 -3.86 10.22 -35.16
N ALA A 634 -5.05 9.72 -34.84
CA ALA A 634 -5.45 9.47 -33.47
C ALA A 634 -4.57 8.36 -32.86
N PRO A 635 -4.25 8.45 -31.56
CA PRO A 635 -3.54 7.38 -30.87
C PRO A 635 -4.36 6.08 -30.89
N SER A 636 -3.70 4.96 -30.62
CA SER A 636 -4.37 3.66 -30.58
C SER A 636 -5.55 3.65 -29.60
N LYS A 637 -6.55 2.81 -29.86
CA LYS A 637 -7.73 2.66 -29.00
C LYS A 637 -7.38 2.24 -27.57
N GLN A 638 -6.25 1.55 -27.36
CA GLN A 638 -5.77 1.17 -26.03
C GLN A 638 -5.20 2.36 -25.26
N VAL A 639 -4.55 3.31 -25.94
CA VAL A 639 -4.01 4.54 -25.33
C VAL A 639 -5.12 5.56 -25.05
N SER A 640 -6.15 5.59 -25.90
CA SER A 640 -7.33 6.46 -25.74
C SER A 640 -8.49 5.79 -25.00
N LYS A 641 -8.25 4.63 -24.38
CA LYS A 641 -9.27 3.83 -23.70
C LYS A 641 -9.73 4.57 -22.44
N ASP A 642 -11.00 4.95 -22.38
CA ASP A 642 -11.56 5.48 -21.15
C ASP A 642 -12.00 4.32 -20.26
N GLN A 643 -11.19 4.03 -19.24
CA GLN A 643 -11.45 3.02 -18.21
C GLN A 643 -11.61 3.69 -16.85
N LEU A 644 -12.29 2.96 -15.95
CA LEU A 644 -12.31 3.25 -14.51
C LEU A 644 -10.89 3.45 -14.00
N LYS A 645 -10.66 4.57 -13.30
CA LYS A 645 -9.36 4.91 -12.74
C LYS A 645 -9.05 4.05 -11.52
N TYR A 646 -7.79 3.61 -11.41
CA TYR A 646 -7.31 2.77 -10.31
C TYR A 646 -5.90 3.13 -9.90
N ALA A 647 -5.49 2.83 -8.68
CA ALA A 647 -4.09 2.85 -8.31
C ALA A 647 -3.43 1.55 -8.73
N LEU A 648 -2.23 1.61 -9.29
CA LEU A 648 -1.49 0.44 -9.75
C LEU A 648 -0.34 0.12 -8.81
N TYR A 649 -0.23 -1.14 -8.39
CA TYR A 649 0.91 -1.67 -7.67
C TYR A 649 1.64 -2.72 -8.50
N HIS A 650 2.95 -2.76 -8.34
CA HIS A 650 3.83 -3.64 -9.10
C HIS A 650 4.75 -4.46 -8.19
N PHE A 651 5.02 -5.70 -8.59
CA PHE A 651 6.02 -6.57 -7.99
C PHE A 651 6.74 -7.36 -9.06
N ASN A 652 8.06 -7.53 -8.93
CA ASN A 652 8.90 -8.29 -9.85
C ASN A 652 9.94 -9.12 -9.09
N ARG A 653 10.75 -9.90 -9.82
CA ARG A 653 11.79 -10.76 -9.23
C ARG A 653 12.83 -9.97 -8.42
N LYS A 654 13.23 -8.76 -8.83
CA LYS A 654 14.20 -7.91 -8.09
C LYS A 654 13.67 -7.52 -6.71
N LEU A 655 12.39 -7.11 -6.66
CA LEU A 655 11.71 -6.69 -5.44
C LEU A 655 11.49 -7.85 -4.44
N SER A 656 11.61 -9.11 -4.89
CA SER A 656 11.48 -10.28 -4.01
C SER A 656 12.55 -10.36 -2.93
N LEU A 657 13.79 -9.93 -3.24
CA LEU A 657 14.90 -9.91 -2.30
C LEU A 657 15.33 -8.48 -1.94
N GLU A 658 14.76 -7.44 -2.54
CA GLU A 658 15.07 -6.05 -2.21
C GLU A 658 14.50 -5.63 -0.85
N PRO A 659 15.35 -5.22 0.12
CA PRO A 659 14.86 -4.70 1.38
C PRO A 659 14.27 -3.31 1.18
N LYS A 660 13.15 -3.03 1.85
CA LYS A 660 12.60 -1.68 1.99
C LYS A 660 12.97 -1.15 3.37
N ILE A 661 13.33 0.12 3.46
CA ILE A 661 13.64 0.76 4.73
C ILE A 661 12.32 1.20 5.36
N SER A 662 11.96 0.56 6.47
CA SER A 662 10.79 0.95 7.26
C SER A 662 11.08 2.21 8.07
N VAL A 663 10.16 3.17 8.00
CA VAL A 663 10.18 4.42 8.76
C VAL A 663 9.00 4.40 9.73
N ASN A 664 9.30 4.24 11.01
CA ASN A 664 8.32 4.10 12.10
C ASN A 664 7.91 5.43 12.75
N CYS A 665 8.55 6.56 12.41
CA CYS A 665 8.20 7.84 13.01
C CYS A 665 6.74 8.24 12.70
N ARG A 666 6.06 8.80 13.69
CA ARG A 666 4.69 9.31 13.57
C ARG A 666 4.71 10.65 12.84
N ILE A 667 4.39 10.62 11.56
CA ILE A 667 4.30 11.82 10.71
C ILE A 667 2.83 12.24 10.62
N VAL A 668 2.51 13.37 11.25
CA VAL A 668 1.15 13.94 11.26
C VAL A 668 1.10 15.15 10.33
N VAL A 669 0.28 15.06 9.29
CA VAL A 669 0.00 16.14 8.35
C VAL A 669 -1.36 16.73 8.70
N VAL A 670 -1.42 18.04 8.96
CA VAL A 670 -2.67 18.74 9.30
C VAL A 670 -3.12 19.57 8.11
N GLY A 671 -4.30 19.23 7.57
CA GLY A 671 -4.93 19.87 6.42
C GLY A 671 -4.75 19.07 5.13
N ALA A 672 -5.88 18.69 4.53
CA ALA A 672 -5.93 18.01 3.23
C ALA A 672 -5.91 19.00 2.05
N SER A 673 -5.08 20.04 2.13
CA SER A 673 -4.88 20.99 1.03
C SER A 673 -4.00 20.39 -0.07
N ASN A 674 -3.94 21.03 -1.24
CA ASN A 674 -3.04 20.62 -2.33
C ASN A 674 -1.59 20.40 -1.88
N VAL A 675 -1.11 21.23 -0.95
CA VAL A 675 0.25 21.09 -0.39
C VAL A 675 0.36 19.84 0.47
N GLY A 676 -0.63 19.59 1.34
CA GLY A 676 -0.66 18.40 2.20
C GLY A 676 -0.77 17.11 1.40
N ILE A 677 -1.64 17.08 0.39
CA ILE A 677 -1.81 15.95 -0.52
C ILE A 677 -0.53 15.71 -1.33
N SER A 678 0.07 16.74 -1.91
CA SER A 678 1.32 16.60 -2.69
C SER A 678 2.50 16.11 -1.84
N PHE A 679 2.58 16.56 -0.58
CA PHE A 679 3.56 16.05 0.38
C PHE A 679 3.36 14.55 0.63
N LEU A 680 2.13 14.14 0.92
CA LEU A 680 1.78 12.74 1.17
C LEU A 680 2.00 11.85 -0.06
N GLU A 681 1.61 12.32 -1.25
CA GLU A 681 1.88 11.69 -2.54
C GLU A 681 3.37 11.39 -2.69
N THR A 682 4.23 12.39 -2.44
CA THR A 682 5.67 12.27 -2.62
C THR A 682 6.26 11.18 -1.74
N LEU A 683 5.79 11.05 -0.49
CA LEU A 683 6.26 10.02 0.43
C LEU A 683 5.81 8.61 0.00
N ILE A 684 4.56 8.45 -0.42
CA ILE A 684 4.00 7.14 -0.79
C ILE A 684 4.67 6.57 -2.05
N PHE A 685 4.98 7.41 -3.04
CA PHE A 685 5.63 6.97 -4.27
C PHE A 685 7.15 6.79 -4.17
N CYS A 686 7.73 6.83 -2.96
CA CYS A 686 9.14 6.46 -2.74
C CYS A 686 9.29 4.93 -2.71
N PRO A 687 9.93 4.29 -3.71
CA PRO A 687 9.89 2.82 -3.83
C PRO A 687 10.71 2.07 -2.76
N HIS A 688 11.75 2.70 -2.23
CA HIS A 688 12.70 2.13 -1.28
C HIS A 688 12.35 2.39 0.20
N LEU A 689 11.37 3.26 0.46
CA LEU A 689 10.91 3.60 1.80
C LEU A 689 9.52 3.02 2.06
N LYS A 690 9.27 2.67 3.32
CA LYS A 690 7.96 2.24 3.80
C LYS A 690 7.61 3.05 5.03
N PHE A 691 6.64 3.95 4.91
CA PHE A 691 6.15 4.73 6.06
C PHE A 691 5.05 3.96 6.76
N ASN A 692 5.28 3.65 8.03
CA ASN A 692 4.37 2.82 8.83
C ASN A 692 3.30 3.64 9.58
N ASN A 693 3.55 4.95 9.80
CA ASN A 693 2.71 5.86 10.59
C ASN A 693 2.51 7.22 9.91
N LEU A 694 1.87 7.24 8.73
CA LEU A 694 1.39 8.47 8.11
C LEU A 694 -0.04 8.76 8.56
N THR A 695 -0.27 9.92 9.16
CA THR A 695 -1.59 10.35 9.62
C THR A 695 -1.96 11.70 9.02
N LEU A 696 -3.15 11.79 8.42
CA LEU A 696 -3.74 13.03 7.95
C LEU A 696 -4.86 13.46 8.90
N VAL A 697 -4.72 14.65 9.49
CA VAL A 697 -5.79 15.32 10.25
C VAL A 697 -6.47 16.31 9.32
N SER A 698 -7.76 16.12 9.05
CA SER A 698 -8.53 16.96 8.13
C SER A 698 -9.97 17.06 8.60
N ALA A 699 -10.59 18.24 8.48
CA ALA A 699 -11.97 18.46 8.92
C ALA A 699 -12.96 17.46 8.31
N HIS A 700 -12.79 17.13 7.03
CA HIS A 700 -13.69 16.29 6.24
C HIS A 700 -13.03 14.98 5.79
N GLY A 701 -11.84 14.66 6.32
CA GLY A 701 -11.08 13.47 5.93
C GLY A 701 -10.31 13.64 4.61
N LEU A 702 -10.16 12.53 3.86
CA LEU A 702 -9.50 12.53 2.55
C LEU A 702 -10.46 13.05 1.46
N PRO A 703 -9.97 13.92 0.56
CA PRO A 703 -10.70 14.30 -0.65
C PRO A 703 -10.81 13.10 -1.62
N GLY A 704 -11.66 13.18 -2.65
CA GLY A 704 -11.79 12.10 -3.65
C GLY A 704 -12.95 11.13 -3.46
N LYS A 705 -13.80 11.33 -2.45
CA LYS A 705 -14.87 10.38 -2.06
C LYS A 705 -16.26 10.71 -2.64
N ASP A 706 -16.42 11.88 -3.26
CA ASP A 706 -17.72 12.36 -3.74
C ASP A 706 -17.88 12.12 -5.24
N VAL A 707 -18.85 11.27 -5.58
CA VAL A 707 -19.07 10.75 -6.95
C VAL A 707 -20.01 11.64 -7.77
N SER A 708 -20.68 12.61 -7.16
CA SER A 708 -21.72 13.39 -7.84
C SER A 708 -21.18 14.63 -8.56
N ASN A 709 -21.82 14.94 -9.69
CA ASN A 709 -21.57 16.13 -10.50
C ASN A 709 -22.02 17.38 -9.72
N ASN A 710 -21.13 17.85 -8.87
CA ASN A 710 -21.46 18.71 -7.76
C ASN A 710 -21.38 20.18 -8.17
N LEU A 711 -22.53 20.76 -8.53
CA LEU A 711 -22.67 22.21 -8.79
C LEU A 711 -22.05 23.08 -7.68
N HIS A 712 -21.95 22.58 -6.43
CA HIS A 712 -21.31 23.31 -5.34
C HIS A 712 -19.80 23.52 -5.54
N LYS A 713 -19.09 22.61 -6.21
CA LYS A 713 -17.64 22.75 -6.48
C LYS A 713 -17.34 23.94 -7.40
N ARG A 714 -18.35 24.49 -8.09
CA ARG A 714 -18.19 25.70 -8.93
C ARG A 714 -18.07 26.99 -8.13
N PHE A 715 -18.43 27.01 -6.85
CA PHE A 715 -18.29 28.21 -6.03
C PHE A 715 -16.82 28.58 -5.80
N LEU A 716 -15.92 27.59 -5.80
CA LEU A 716 -14.49 27.76 -5.58
C LEU A 716 -13.70 27.63 -6.88
N ILE A 717 -12.56 28.32 -6.96
CA ILE A 717 -11.64 28.12 -8.07
C ILE A 717 -11.08 26.70 -8.11
N ASN A 718 -11.06 26.10 -9.30
CA ASN A 718 -10.34 24.86 -9.51
C ASN A 718 -8.83 25.14 -9.51
N SER A 719 -8.11 24.52 -8.57
CA SER A 719 -6.65 24.63 -8.50
C SER A 719 -5.91 23.92 -9.64
N TYR A 720 -6.60 23.02 -10.36
CA TYR A 720 -6.04 22.11 -11.36
C TYR A 720 -4.83 21.29 -10.88
N CYS A 721 -4.64 21.18 -9.55
CA CYS A 721 -3.57 20.41 -8.95
C CYS A 721 -3.95 18.93 -8.86
N PHE A 722 -5.14 18.66 -8.33
CA PHE A 722 -5.72 17.33 -8.18
C PHE A 722 -7.21 17.38 -8.50
N ASN A 723 -7.71 16.37 -9.19
CA ASN A 723 -9.13 16.11 -9.41
C ASN A 723 -9.54 14.77 -8.78
N GLU A 724 -10.82 14.41 -8.88
CA GLU A 724 -11.35 13.14 -8.33
C GLU A 724 -10.66 11.90 -8.93
N ASP A 725 -10.33 11.95 -10.23
CA ASP A 725 -9.60 10.88 -10.92
C ASP A 725 -8.18 10.73 -10.36
N ASP A 726 -7.48 11.83 -10.09
CA ASP A 726 -6.13 11.83 -9.50
C ASP A 726 -6.13 11.16 -8.12
N TYR A 727 -7.14 11.45 -7.29
CA TYR A 727 -7.29 10.79 -5.98
C TYR A 727 -7.52 9.28 -6.12
N ALA A 728 -8.31 8.85 -7.10
CA ALA A 728 -8.53 7.44 -7.40
C ALA A 728 -7.26 6.74 -7.89
N LEU A 729 -6.45 7.40 -8.73
CA LEU A 729 -5.18 6.88 -9.26
C LEU A 729 -4.09 6.75 -8.18
N MET A 730 -4.19 7.51 -7.09
CA MET A 730 -3.21 7.47 -5.99
C MET A 730 -3.59 6.48 -4.88
N SER A 731 -4.89 6.27 -4.63
CA SER A 731 -5.40 5.42 -3.53
C SER A 731 -4.74 5.70 -2.18
N LEU A 732 -4.71 6.99 -1.80
CA LEU A 732 -4.09 7.46 -0.55
C LEU A 732 -4.63 6.77 0.70
N GLY A 733 -5.89 6.34 0.68
CA GLY A 733 -6.52 5.60 1.77
C GLY A 733 -5.86 4.25 2.09
N SER A 734 -5.06 3.70 1.18
CA SER A 734 -4.33 2.43 1.40
C SER A 734 -3.13 2.59 2.34
N TRP A 735 -2.59 3.80 2.50
CA TRP A 735 -1.33 4.07 3.21
C TRP A 735 -1.44 5.07 4.35
N ILE A 736 -2.54 5.84 4.40
CA ILE A 736 -2.69 6.98 5.31
C ILE A 736 -3.83 6.73 6.29
N ASN A 737 -3.53 6.88 7.58
CA ASN A 737 -4.54 6.95 8.62
C ASN A 737 -5.22 8.31 8.59
N VAL A 738 -6.55 8.35 8.53
CA VAL A 738 -7.30 9.60 8.45
C VAL A 738 -7.98 9.89 9.78
N VAL A 739 -7.71 11.05 10.34
CA VAL A 739 -8.41 11.59 11.52
C VAL A 739 -9.31 12.73 11.06
N ALA A 740 -10.60 12.43 10.91
CA ALA A 740 -11.60 13.43 10.60
C ALA A 740 -11.82 14.37 11.80
N GLY A 741 -11.55 15.65 11.62
CA GLY A 741 -11.74 16.67 12.63
C GLY A 741 -10.86 17.91 12.44
N LYS A 742 -11.24 19.01 13.10
CA LYS A 742 -10.48 20.26 13.08
C LYS A 742 -9.45 20.25 14.20
N MET A 743 -8.19 20.52 13.88
CA MET A 743 -7.16 20.74 14.91
C MET A 743 -7.47 22.04 15.67
N ILE A 744 -7.57 21.96 16.99
CA ILE A 744 -7.91 23.09 17.87
C ILE A 744 -6.73 23.60 18.69
N ALA A 745 -5.77 22.73 19.00
CA ALA A 745 -4.59 23.09 19.79
C ALA A 745 -3.38 22.22 19.43
N ILE A 746 -2.18 22.74 19.73
CA ILE A 746 -0.91 22.03 19.58
C ILE A 746 -0.17 22.08 20.92
N ASN A 747 0.08 20.92 21.52
CA ASN A 747 0.97 20.81 22.66
C ASN A 747 2.36 20.41 22.19
N ARG A 748 3.26 21.40 22.06
CA ARG A 748 4.63 21.18 21.58
C ARG A 748 5.50 20.41 22.59
N SER A 749 5.23 20.57 23.88
CA SER A 749 6.02 19.93 24.96
C SER A 749 5.74 18.43 25.05
N ALA A 750 4.47 18.05 24.97
CA ALA A 750 4.03 16.65 24.96
C ALA A 750 3.93 16.05 23.55
N LYS A 751 4.27 16.81 22.50
CA LYS A 751 4.22 16.44 21.09
C LYS A 751 2.92 15.76 20.64
N HIS A 752 1.78 16.39 20.91
CA HIS A 752 0.49 15.97 20.34
C HIS A 752 -0.32 17.16 19.85
N VAL A 753 -1.26 16.88 18.95
CA VAL A 753 -2.29 17.83 18.53
C VAL A 753 -3.64 17.42 19.12
N THR A 754 -4.43 18.41 19.53
CA THR A 754 -5.81 18.19 19.98
C THR A 754 -6.74 18.48 18.81
N VAL A 755 -7.59 17.51 18.48
CA VAL A 755 -8.58 17.56 17.41
C VAL A 755 -9.97 17.75 18.04
N SER A 756 -10.89 18.35 17.29
CA SER A 756 -12.31 18.48 17.66
C SER A 756 -12.86 17.19 18.26
N LYS A 757 -13.71 17.30 19.30
CA LYS A 757 -14.11 16.21 20.22
C LYS A 757 -13.02 15.78 21.22
N GLU A 758 -12.05 16.66 21.51
CA GLU A 758 -10.96 16.45 22.49
C GLU A 758 -10.10 15.20 22.25
N LYS A 759 -9.96 14.79 20.98
CA LYS A 759 -9.12 13.66 20.62
C LYS A 759 -7.66 14.10 20.49
N GLU A 760 -6.76 13.43 21.19
CA GLU A 760 -5.32 13.68 21.09
C GLU A 760 -4.69 12.78 20.03
N VAL A 761 -3.81 13.38 19.21
CA VAL A 761 -3.04 12.68 18.18
C VAL A 761 -1.56 12.98 18.38
N PRO A 762 -0.75 12.01 18.84
CA PRO A 762 0.69 12.21 19.07
C PRO A 762 1.47 12.26 17.75
N TYR A 763 2.61 12.96 17.75
CA TYR A 763 3.47 13.10 16.58
C TYR A 763 4.97 13.09 16.94
N ASP A 764 5.78 12.56 16.04
CA ASP A 764 7.23 12.79 16.04
C ASP A 764 7.57 13.97 15.11
N HIS A 765 6.89 14.04 13.96
CA HIS A 765 6.95 15.14 13.01
C HIS A 765 5.55 15.69 12.73
N LEU A 766 5.36 17.00 12.91
CA LEU A 766 4.12 17.71 12.62
C LEU A 766 4.30 18.63 11.42
N ILE A 767 3.50 18.42 10.37
CA ILE A 767 3.49 19.20 9.14
C ILE A 767 2.16 19.97 9.07
N LEU A 768 2.22 21.30 9.03
CA LEU A 768 1.04 22.16 8.98
C LEU A 768 0.77 22.61 7.54
N CYS A 769 -0.28 22.06 6.95
CA CYS A 769 -0.76 22.34 5.60
C CYS A 769 -2.20 22.89 5.63
N THR A 770 -2.52 23.71 6.63
CA THR A 770 -3.89 24.19 6.94
C THR A 770 -4.46 25.20 5.94
N GLY A 771 -3.66 25.68 4.98
CA GLY A 771 -4.11 26.64 3.97
C GLY A 771 -4.53 27.99 4.55
N GLN A 772 -5.38 28.70 3.81
CA GLN A 772 -6.02 29.96 4.20
C GLN A 772 -7.54 29.77 4.22
N GLN A 773 -8.23 30.60 5.01
CA GLN A 773 -9.70 30.60 5.11
C GLN A 773 -10.21 32.03 5.06
N TYR A 774 -11.39 32.20 4.50
CA TYR A 774 -12.09 33.48 4.49
C TYR A 774 -12.61 33.82 5.90
N GLN A 775 -12.70 35.12 6.19
CA GLN A 775 -13.14 35.60 7.51
C GLN A 775 -14.48 36.30 7.43
N VAL A 776 -15.24 36.24 8.53
CA VAL A 776 -16.44 37.06 8.71
C VAL A 776 -16.02 38.53 8.67
N PRO A 777 -16.59 39.37 7.77
CA PRO A 777 -16.21 40.76 7.68
C PRO A 777 -16.70 41.49 8.94
N CYS A 778 -15.80 42.18 9.64
CA CYS A 778 -16.17 42.96 10.81
C CYS A 778 -16.75 44.31 10.38
N PRO A 779 -18.02 44.63 10.72
CA PRO A 779 -18.56 45.96 10.45
C PRO A 779 -17.75 47.03 11.19
N SER A 780 -17.46 48.15 10.53
CA SER A 780 -16.74 49.26 11.16
C SER A 780 -17.53 50.00 12.24
N GLY A 781 -18.85 49.75 12.31
CA GLY A 781 -19.78 50.41 13.23
C GLY A 781 -20.20 51.82 12.77
N ALA A 782 -19.73 52.29 11.62
CA ALA A 782 -20.00 53.62 11.12
C ALA A 782 -21.50 53.81 10.78
N ASP A 783 -22.13 54.84 11.36
CA ASP A 783 -23.51 55.19 11.05
C ASP A 783 -23.55 55.98 9.74
N ILE A 784 -24.10 55.36 8.70
CA ILE A 784 -24.25 55.95 7.36
C ILE A 784 -25.15 57.20 7.33
N LYS A 785 -26.00 57.42 8.33
CA LYS A 785 -26.79 58.67 8.44
C LYS A 785 -25.91 59.91 8.65
N LYS A 786 -24.70 59.71 9.19
CA LYS A 786 -23.70 60.77 9.39
C LYS A 786 -22.85 61.05 8.15
N LEU A 787 -23.09 60.35 7.04
CA LEU A 787 -22.40 60.51 5.75
C LEU A 787 -20.87 60.37 5.83
N LEU A 788 -20.39 59.53 6.74
CA LEU A 788 -18.95 59.26 6.93
C LEU A 788 -18.33 58.62 5.68
N THR A 789 -17.13 59.07 5.34
CA THR A 789 -16.31 58.51 4.24
C THR A 789 -15.28 57.51 4.76
N ASN A 790 -14.73 56.66 3.88
CA ASN A 790 -13.70 55.67 4.26
C ASN A 790 -12.47 56.26 5.01
N ARG A 791 -12.20 57.57 4.86
CA ARG A 791 -11.10 58.27 5.57
C ARG A 791 -11.42 58.57 7.04
N GLU A 792 -12.69 58.63 7.38
CA GLU A 792 -13.21 59.04 8.69
C GLU A 792 -13.68 57.83 9.52
N VAL A 793 -13.65 56.63 8.93
CA VAL A 793 -14.10 55.38 9.54
C VAL A 793 -12.97 54.75 10.36
N SER A 794 -13.31 54.26 11.56
CA SER A 794 -12.36 53.58 12.44
C SER A 794 -11.77 52.32 11.79
N THR A 795 -10.52 51.97 12.09
CA THR A 795 -9.84 50.77 11.56
C THR A 795 -10.33 49.45 12.18
N ASN A 796 -11.41 49.48 12.96
CA ASN A 796 -11.99 48.31 13.63
C ASN A 796 -12.40 47.21 12.64
N TYR A 797 -12.70 47.55 11.38
CA TYR A 797 -13.03 46.57 10.34
C TYR A 797 -11.89 45.58 10.03
N LYS A 798 -10.65 45.86 10.47
CA LYS A 798 -9.49 44.94 10.33
C LYS A 798 -9.39 43.91 11.45
N GLN A 799 -10.25 44.00 12.47
CA GLN A 799 -10.26 43.05 13.58
C GLN A 799 -11.06 41.81 13.22
N ARG A 800 -10.74 40.69 13.88
CA ARG A 800 -11.53 39.47 13.76
C ARG A 800 -12.90 39.69 14.40
N TYR A 801 -13.96 39.40 13.65
CA TYR A 801 -15.32 39.48 14.17
C TYR A 801 -15.52 38.45 15.29
N THR A 802 -16.02 38.90 16.44
CA THR A 802 -16.25 38.06 17.65
C THR A 802 -17.73 37.92 18.00
N GLY A 803 -18.64 38.54 17.24
CA GLY A 803 -20.08 38.44 17.48
C GLY A 803 -20.68 37.15 16.95
N VAL A 804 -22.00 37.00 17.10
CA VAL A 804 -22.76 35.91 16.49
C VAL A 804 -22.73 36.06 14.97
N VAL A 805 -22.35 35.00 14.25
CA VAL A 805 -22.36 34.97 12.79
C VAL A 805 -23.81 34.85 12.32
N PRO A 806 -24.31 35.76 11.47
CA PRO A 806 -25.69 35.70 11.00
C PRO A 806 -25.98 34.43 10.19
N SER A 807 -27.19 33.87 10.34
CA SER A 807 -27.60 32.60 9.74
C SER A 807 -27.67 32.59 8.21
N ASN A 808 -27.73 33.77 7.60
CA ASN A 808 -27.75 33.96 6.15
C ASN A 808 -26.47 34.61 5.60
N LEU A 809 -25.37 34.53 6.37
CA LEU A 809 -24.02 34.89 5.94
C LEU A 809 -23.21 33.63 5.68
N PHE A 810 -22.81 33.40 4.44
CA PHE A 810 -21.99 32.25 4.04
C PHE A 810 -20.55 32.68 3.79
N ILE A 811 -19.62 31.90 4.35
CA ILE A 811 -18.19 32.00 4.09
C ILE A 811 -17.82 30.73 3.36
N ILE A 812 -17.48 30.83 2.08
CA ILE A 812 -17.29 29.66 1.23
C ILE A 812 -15.79 29.40 1.12
N SER A 813 -15.23 28.62 2.04
CA SER A 813 -13.78 28.30 2.06
C SER A 813 -13.48 26.89 1.56
N ASP A 814 -14.44 25.97 1.65
CA ASP A 814 -14.32 24.59 1.21
C ASP A 814 -15.61 24.06 0.54
N ASP A 815 -15.54 22.83 0.04
CA ASP A 815 -16.65 22.19 -0.69
C ASP A 815 -17.91 21.99 0.18
N GLU A 816 -17.73 21.81 1.49
CA GLU A 816 -18.83 21.61 2.44
C GLU A 816 -19.53 22.92 2.78
N ASP A 817 -18.76 24.01 2.94
CA ASP A 817 -19.31 25.36 3.02
C ASP A 817 -20.14 25.70 1.77
N ALA A 818 -19.63 25.33 0.58
CA ALA A 818 -20.33 25.53 -0.68
C ALA A 818 -21.61 24.68 -0.77
N LEU A 819 -21.56 23.43 -0.33
CA LEU A 819 -22.72 22.53 -0.28
C LEU A 819 -23.80 23.07 0.68
N ALA A 820 -23.40 23.53 1.86
CA ALA A 820 -24.31 24.14 2.84
C ALA A 820 -24.98 25.39 2.27
N ALA A 821 -24.21 26.25 1.56
CA ALA A 821 -24.75 27.43 0.89
C ALA A 821 -25.76 27.07 -0.21
N ILE A 822 -25.46 26.06 -1.04
CA ILE A 822 -26.40 25.57 -2.06
C ILE A 822 -27.68 25.01 -1.44
N ASN A 823 -27.58 24.19 -0.39
CA ASN A 823 -28.74 23.57 0.23
C ASN A 823 -29.66 24.64 0.84
N TRP A 824 -29.09 25.61 1.54
CA TRP A 824 -29.84 26.75 2.06
C TRP A 824 -30.51 27.56 0.95
N LEU A 825 -29.78 27.81 -0.15
CA LEU A 825 -30.35 28.50 -1.31
C LEU A 825 -31.48 27.69 -1.93
N LYS A 826 -31.36 26.36 -2.09
CA LYS A 826 -32.44 25.54 -2.66
C LYS A 826 -33.69 25.53 -1.78
N GLU A 827 -33.52 25.47 -0.46
CA GLU A 827 -34.64 25.50 0.49
C GLU A 827 -35.36 26.86 0.50
N LYS A 828 -34.63 27.98 0.37
CA LYS A 828 -35.19 29.34 0.52
C LYS A 828 -35.37 30.14 -0.78
N ALA A 829 -34.71 29.77 -1.88
CA ALA A 829 -34.80 30.46 -3.17
C ALA A 829 -36.05 30.09 -3.96
N ILE A 830 -36.73 28.99 -3.61
CA ILE A 830 -38.04 28.64 -4.18
C ILE A 830 -39.12 29.67 -3.76
N GLU A 831 -38.86 30.47 -2.71
CA GLU A 831 -39.84 31.43 -2.16
C GLU A 831 -39.46 32.93 -2.28
N SER A 832 -38.23 33.32 -2.66
CA SER A 832 -37.76 34.71 -2.45
C SER A 832 -37.20 35.44 -3.70
N THR A 833 -37.74 36.63 -3.99
CA THR A 833 -37.21 37.67 -4.90
C THR A 833 -36.07 38.49 -4.25
N GLY A 834 -35.30 37.86 -3.37
CA GLY A 834 -34.31 38.52 -2.51
C GLY A 834 -33.01 38.87 -3.21
N ASN A 835 -32.40 39.99 -2.81
CA ASN A 835 -31.07 40.39 -3.28
C ASN A 835 -29.97 39.60 -2.56
N ILE A 836 -28.90 39.27 -3.28
CA ILE A 836 -27.70 38.59 -2.78
C ILE A 836 -26.52 39.54 -2.83
N ILE A 837 -25.84 39.73 -1.70
CA ILE A 837 -24.61 40.52 -1.64
C ILE A 837 -23.41 39.59 -1.61
N ILE A 838 -22.45 39.80 -2.51
CA ILE A 838 -21.16 39.12 -2.52
C ILE A 838 -20.09 40.13 -2.12
N TYR A 839 -19.41 39.90 -1.00
CA TYR A 839 -18.38 40.80 -0.48
C TYR A 839 -16.99 40.16 -0.56
N GLY A 840 -16.10 40.73 -1.38
CA GLY A 840 -14.76 40.18 -1.57
C GLY A 840 -14.01 40.78 -2.76
N ASN A 841 -12.73 40.44 -2.91
CA ASN A 841 -11.86 40.87 -4.01
C ASN A 841 -11.02 39.74 -4.63
N THR A 842 -11.19 38.50 -4.16
CA THR A 842 -10.51 37.32 -4.73
C THR A 842 -11.20 36.86 -6.02
N ILE A 843 -10.58 35.94 -6.74
CA ILE A 843 -11.18 35.35 -7.95
C ILE A 843 -12.45 34.55 -7.65
N ASP A 844 -12.60 34.07 -6.42
CA ASP A 844 -13.76 33.27 -5.98
C ASP A 844 -15.08 34.05 -5.97
N VAL A 845 -15.03 35.38 -5.98
CA VAL A 845 -16.26 36.19 -6.14
C VAL A 845 -16.89 35.96 -7.51
N TYR A 846 -16.09 35.75 -8.55
CA TYR A 846 -16.59 35.56 -9.91
C TYR A 846 -17.11 34.14 -10.14
N THR A 847 -16.46 33.13 -9.53
CA THR A 847 -16.95 31.73 -9.54
C THR A 847 -18.24 31.59 -8.73
N THR A 848 -18.35 32.30 -7.61
CA THR A 848 -19.60 32.41 -6.84
C THR A 848 -20.73 33.01 -7.69
N ILE A 849 -20.48 34.11 -8.43
CA ILE A 849 -21.47 34.70 -9.34
C ILE A 849 -21.90 33.71 -10.43
N GLU A 850 -20.95 33.03 -11.08
CA GLU A 850 -21.25 32.00 -12.09
C GLU A 850 -22.13 30.90 -11.51
N SER A 851 -21.82 30.45 -10.30
CA SER A 851 -22.54 29.38 -9.63
C SER A 851 -23.98 29.78 -9.33
N LEU A 852 -24.20 31.00 -8.83
CA LEU A 852 -25.55 31.54 -8.58
C LEU A 852 -26.34 31.68 -9.87
N LEU A 853 -25.72 32.18 -10.95
CA LEU A 853 -26.36 32.26 -12.27
C LEU A 853 -26.73 30.86 -12.81
N SER A 854 -25.86 29.87 -12.62
CA SER A 854 -26.09 28.47 -13.00
C SER A 854 -27.23 27.81 -12.21
N LEU A 855 -27.46 28.25 -10.96
CA LEU A 855 -28.60 27.84 -10.14
C LEU A 855 -29.92 28.52 -10.56
N GLY A 856 -29.91 29.38 -11.59
CA GLY A 856 -31.10 30.08 -12.09
C GLY A 856 -31.40 31.40 -11.39
N ILE A 857 -30.52 31.87 -10.50
CA ILE A 857 -30.69 33.17 -9.84
C ILE A 857 -30.42 34.27 -10.85
N SER A 858 -31.35 35.21 -10.98
CA SER A 858 -31.21 36.28 -11.96
C SER A 858 -30.13 37.27 -11.54
N GLY A 859 -29.25 37.65 -12.46
CA GLY A 859 -28.12 38.54 -12.17
C GLY A 859 -28.53 39.93 -11.66
N TYR A 860 -29.76 40.39 -11.93
CA TYR A 860 -30.26 41.67 -11.36
C TYR A 860 -30.40 41.65 -9.83
N CYS A 861 -30.52 40.47 -9.22
CA CYS A 861 -30.57 40.30 -7.76
C CYS A 861 -29.18 40.26 -7.12
N ILE A 862 -28.10 40.21 -7.92
CA ILE A 862 -26.74 39.97 -7.44
C ILE A 862 -25.98 41.31 -7.37
N HIS A 863 -25.48 41.63 -6.17
CA HIS A 863 -24.69 42.82 -5.88
C HIS A 863 -23.28 42.41 -5.45
N LEU A 864 -22.29 42.65 -6.30
CA LEU A 864 -20.87 42.44 -5.99
C LEU A 864 -20.30 43.71 -5.35
N VAL A 865 -19.71 43.58 -4.17
CA VAL A 865 -19.14 44.68 -3.41
C VAL A 865 -17.65 44.40 -3.15
N HIS A 866 -16.79 45.20 -3.76
CA HIS A 866 -15.35 45.11 -3.61
C HIS A 866 -14.85 45.99 -2.45
N PRO A 867 -14.09 45.42 -1.49
CA PRO A 867 -13.39 46.19 -0.47
C PRO A 867 -12.29 47.07 -1.09
N PRO A 868 -11.83 48.13 -0.39
CA PRO A 868 -10.68 48.91 -0.83
C PRO A 868 -9.42 48.03 -0.92
N SER A 869 -8.70 48.10 -2.03
CA SER A 869 -7.44 47.40 -2.24
C SER A 869 -6.24 48.31 -1.95
N ASN A 870 -5.18 47.78 -1.33
CA ASN A 870 -3.91 48.48 -1.16
C ASN A 870 -3.00 48.37 -2.41
N SER A 871 -3.35 47.52 -3.37
CA SER A 871 -2.61 47.30 -4.62
C SER A 871 -3.43 47.71 -5.84
N ASN A 872 -2.76 48.31 -6.82
CA ASN A 872 -3.33 48.58 -8.15
C ASN A 872 -3.44 47.31 -9.02
N ILE A 873 -2.87 46.19 -8.55
CA ILE A 873 -2.95 44.88 -9.20
C ILE A 873 -4.19 44.16 -8.67
N THR A 874 -5.10 43.80 -9.57
CA THR A 874 -6.30 43.00 -9.28
C THR A 874 -5.94 41.52 -9.12
N SER A 875 -6.86 40.71 -8.60
CA SER A 875 -6.72 39.25 -8.51
C SER A 875 -6.55 38.54 -9.87
N LEU A 876 -6.97 39.18 -10.96
CA LEU A 876 -6.87 38.64 -12.33
C LEU A 876 -5.56 39.03 -13.03
N ASN A 877 -4.95 40.16 -12.62
CA ASN A 877 -3.70 40.69 -13.16
C ASN A 877 -3.62 40.73 -14.71
N ASN A 878 -4.77 40.98 -15.38
CA ASN A 878 -4.85 41.02 -16.83
C ASN A 878 -6.04 41.86 -17.32
N SER A 879 -5.73 43.01 -17.94
CA SER A 879 -6.75 43.97 -18.39
C SER A 879 -7.71 43.45 -19.47
N ALA A 880 -7.30 42.47 -20.29
CA ALA A 880 -8.17 41.88 -21.29
C ALA A 880 -9.21 40.97 -20.64
N ILE A 881 -8.80 40.18 -19.64
CA ILE A 881 -9.67 39.30 -18.86
C ILE A 881 -10.65 40.13 -18.04
N GLU A 882 -10.16 41.17 -17.34
CA GLU A 882 -11.02 42.10 -16.58
C GLU A 882 -12.10 42.73 -17.47
N ARG A 883 -11.74 43.19 -18.68
CA ARG A 883 -12.69 43.77 -19.62
C ARG A 883 -13.73 42.75 -20.08
N ALA A 884 -13.31 41.51 -20.31
CA ALA A 884 -14.21 40.42 -20.70
C ALA A 884 -15.20 40.08 -19.57
N ILE A 885 -14.72 39.96 -18.33
CA ILE A 885 -15.56 39.68 -17.16
C ILE A 885 -16.53 40.85 -16.92
N LYS A 886 -16.08 42.10 -16.98
CA LYS A 886 -16.96 43.27 -16.84
C LYS A 886 -18.04 43.32 -17.91
N LYS A 887 -17.71 42.95 -19.16
CA LYS A 887 -18.69 42.82 -20.24
C LYS A 887 -19.70 41.68 -19.98
N ALA A 888 -19.25 40.57 -19.39
CA ALA A 888 -20.12 39.47 -19.02
C ALA A 888 -21.05 39.84 -17.86
N MET A 889 -20.53 40.45 -16.78
CA MET A 889 -21.32 40.90 -15.63
C MET A 889 -22.40 41.91 -16.04
N SER A 890 -22.06 42.88 -16.88
CA SER A 890 -23.03 43.84 -17.43
C SER A 890 -24.08 43.18 -18.35
N LYS A 891 -23.70 42.15 -19.13
CA LYS A 891 -24.65 41.35 -19.92
C LYS A 891 -25.68 40.63 -19.05
N PHE A 892 -25.26 40.08 -17.90
CA PHE A 892 -26.14 39.40 -16.94
C PHE A 892 -26.81 40.36 -15.93
N ARG A 893 -26.56 41.67 -16.03
CA ARG A 893 -27.11 42.73 -15.17
C ARG A 893 -26.70 42.63 -13.68
N VAL A 894 -25.53 42.07 -13.40
CA VAL A 894 -24.93 42.08 -12.06
C VAL A 894 -24.48 43.50 -11.71
N THR A 895 -24.76 43.97 -10.49
CA THR A 895 -24.39 45.32 -10.06
C THR A 895 -23.10 45.30 -9.24
N GLU A 896 -22.12 46.12 -9.61
CA GLU A 896 -20.81 46.18 -8.95
C GLU A 896 -20.61 47.48 -8.16
N TYR A 897 -20.05 47.38 -6.96
CA TYR A 897 -19.64 48.48 -6.10
C TYR A 897 -18.16 48.35 -5.77
N HIS A 898 -17.41 49.45 -5.87
CA HIS A 898 -15.96 49.48 -5.64
C HIS A 898 -15.62 50.29 -4.39
N ASP A 899 -14.43 50.08 -3.82
CA ASP A 899 -13.90 50.82 -2.66
C ASP A 899 -14.88 50.94 -1.49
N SER A 900 -15.58 49.84 -1.20
CA SER A 900 -16.71 49.83 -0.27
C SER A 900 -16.37 49.08 1.02
N LEU A 901 -16.44 49.75 2.16
CA LEU A 901 -16.22 49.15 3.49
C LEU A 901 -17.56 48.84 4.16
N LEU A 902 -17.67 47.65 4.75
CA LEU A 902 -18.85 47.28 5.53
C LEU A 902 -18.97 48.18 6.78
N ALA A 903 -20.08 48.92 6.85
CA ALA A 903 -20.36 49.86 7.93
C ALA A 903 -21.12 49.18 9.07
N GLN A 904 -22.32 48.68 8.78
CA GLN A 904 -23.24 48.05 9.73
C GLN A 904 -24.13 47.02 9.03
N TRP A 905 -24.52 45.96 9.75
CA TRP A 905 -25.66 45.13 9.39
C TRP A 905 -26.92 45.66 10.09
N ASN A 906 -28.08 45.59 9.42
CA ASN A 906 -29.39 45.96 9.98
C ASN A 906 -29.41 47.35 10.66
N ASP A 907 -28.65 48.31 10.14
CA ASP A 907 -28.46 49.66 10.71
C ASP A 907 -28.00 49.66 12.19
N GLY A 908 -27.18 48.68 12.57
CA GLY A 908 -26.65 48.54 13.92
C GLY A 908 -27.57 47.78 14.90
N ASN A 909 -28.71 47.27 14.42
CA ASN A 909 -29.61 46.40 15.19
C ASN A 909 -29.09 44.95 15.22
N HIS A 910 -29.89 44.03 15.78
CA HIS A 910 -29.57 42.60 15.83
C HIS A 910 -29.18 42.09 14.43
N PRO A 911 -28.01 41.45 14.26
CA PRO A 911 -27.45 41.17 12.94
C PRO A 911 -28.04 39.92 12.27
N ASP A 912 -28.78 39.08 13.01
CA ASP A 912 -29.34 37.83 12.49
C ASP A 912 -30.89 37.85 12.42
N PRO A 913 -31.50 37.59 11.25
CA PRO A 913 -30.88 37.48 9.93
C PRO A 913 -30.49 38.85 9.35
N ILE A 914 -29.52 38.90 8.43
CA ILE A 914 -29.16 40.12 7.71
C ILE A 914 -30.29 40.45 6.72
N THR A 915 -30.94 41.59 6.92
CA THR A 915 -31.97 42.14 6.02
C THR A 915 -31.43 43.28 5.17
N CYS A 916 -30.43 43.99 5.68
CA CYS A 916 -29.73 45.02 4.93
C CYS A 916 -28.28 45.20 5.40
N ALA A 917 -27.41 45.54 4.48
CA ALA A 917 -26.01 45.89 4.74
C ALA A 917 -25.72 47.31 4.26
N SER A 918 -25.06 48.08 5.12
CA SER A 918 -24.68 49.48 4.88
C SER A 918 -23.19 49.55 4.64
N PHE A 919 -22.77 50.34 3.64
CA PHE A 919 -21.38 50.47 3.23
C PHE A 919 -20.95 51.94 3.18
N THR A 920 -19.73 52.21 3.63
CA THR A 920 -19.06 53.50 3.37
C THR A 920 -18.19 53.40 2.12
N THR A 921 -18.02 54.52 1.42
CA THR A 921 -17.12 54.60 0.26
C THR A 921 -16.21 55.82 0.39
N SER A 922 -15.35 56.05 -0.59
CA SER A 922 -14.55 57.27 -0.71
C SER A 922 -15.40 58.53 -0.98
N THR A 923 -16.64 58.37 -1.44
CA THR A 923 -17.51 59.48 -1.86
C THR A 923 -18.79 59.57 -1.02
N LYS A 924 -19.72 58.63 -1.18
CA LYS A 924 -21.01 58.60 -0.49
C LYS A 924 -21.33 57.20 0.02
N PRO A 925 -21.77 57.04 1.28
CA PRO A 925 -22.25 55.74 1.76
C PRO A 925 -23.54 55.33 1.06
N PHE A 926 -23.77 54.02 0.98
CA PHE A 926 -24.98 53.44 0.41
C PHE A 926 -25.47 52.25 1.25
N LYS A 927 -26.71 51.85 0.99
CA LYS A 927 -27.38 50.75 1.69
C LYS A 927 -27.97 49.79 0.68
N LEU A 928 -27.78 48.50 0.92
CA LEU A 928 -28.35 47.41 0.13
C LEU A 928 -29.30 46.59 1.00
N GLN A 929 -30.49 46.34 0.50
CA GLN A 929 -31.37 45.31 1.05
C GLN A 929 -30.84 43.95 0.57
N CYS A 930 -30.84 42.95 1.43
CA CYS A 930 -30.42 41.59 1.08
C CYS A 930 -31.19 40.53 1.84
N SER A 931 -31.29 39.37 1.21
CA SER A 931 -31.82 38.15 1.83
C SER A 931 -30.69 37.15 2.11
N VAL A 932 -29.56 37.28 1.41
CA VAL A 932 -28.36 36.47 1.58
C VAL A 932 -27.12 37.34 1.45
N SER A 933 -26.12 37.07 2.29
CA SER A 933 -24.78 37.63 2.15
C SER A 933 -23.78 36.50 2.00
N MET A 934 -22.88 36.61 1.01
CA MET A 934 -21.77 35.70 0.80
C MET A 934 -20.47 36.48 0.90
N CYS A 935 -19.46 35.93 1.59
CA CYS A 935 -18.19 36.59 1.79
C CYS A 935 -17.02 35.74 1.31
N CYS A 936 -16.21 36.34 0.44
CA CYS A 936 -14.95 35.81 -0.08
C CYS A 936 -13.84 36.84 0.19
N LEU A 937 -13.67 37.21 1.46
CA LEU A 937 -12.69 38.19 1.93
C LEU A 937 -11.63 37.51 2.80
N CYS A 938 -10.36 37.51 2.34
CA CYS A 938 -9.23 36.91 3.06
C CYS A 938 -8.76 37.74 4.25
#